data_AF-A0A9W6Z5B9-F1
#
_entry.id   AF-A0A9W6Z5B9-F1
#
_cell.length_a   1.000
_cell.length_b   1.000
_cell.length_c   1.000
_cell.angle_alpha   90.00
_cell.angle_beta   90.00
_cell.angle_gamma   90.00
#
_symmetry.space_group_name_H-M   'P 1'
#
loop_
_entity.id
_entity.type
_entity.pdbx_description
1 polymer ?
#
loop_
_entity_poly.entity_id
_entity_poly.type
_entity_poly.pdbx_seq_one_letter_code
_entity_poly.pdbx_strand_id
1 'polypeptide(L)'
;MWWLWVLLIPTVAPFAPGSNGRTVMRLYDSQSSQLTTKNSFLQDAFLQLSESEKYEVTLTGLCNKILDAGAKASRKGGQDEMVEAVEDEVAYSTKSPSSQLDDAVALLQEMNRRNIAPSARSVCTMVDAAAFLSSSEAMEKTMREVKKSKKRAGGYGSMLVPAKVQGTENVVLPRDERGAEVSWTVSYLLILSLCFGRNALGGFDPDYSSFLSDFVIWGSITTLVVDNVYGIAKKASEILPNLPELPSVPDDAIVGKGRTTGKIVKGLTRLLSTDTQRECRTEAACLVVGYNLGLPCFSFRANALEAAALVYEGDEKMGWKGEAGIVRIMVWLWAGVVKEQMKHEMLLASDPRQVEGLLTRLKKLGVEMESEERGQELAKYSYLKARDIVENNAVEIEEIAERLLGGKATVGDCVAYLEGLARVQLLIDTDLGFDVDDAGALAVAHHLCSLGNCDIIGETHNTGFVKGIGGVDVIATFYNQTSREIGAYTGPWGGSSDAQNAQDSYTSMLEQAYPSDVKTFDDVQSGVDAYRKALGAAEDKSVTVASIGELTNLRDVVTAIPDLFSSKVKDIIYMDGGYNFGCGDSAGSEWSPWLGSTVDCDGAAQVVVDAITAMGDIKQVFSLNGGDVFTGSRFNDGCGSGPVKDAYQKYTSNGSRPSWDLIAVYMAILGYDSLYSSMNKVSVDVDYFGSETYIPTSDESNQWQVWIDGSRKGDVTKILDDILCAAPCRGNDCGDYELKSATNCWANHGAEDLDGSDGGAGEMGLSECLDLCSEDSRCTGVVTMHSGGGNVNCYRKSNIDLGSCDFWVETDTWVQK
;
A
#
# COMPACT_ATOMS: atom_id res chain seq x y z
N MET A 1 50.92 15.26 9.92
CA MET A 1 51.69 15.52 8.67
C MET A 1 50.70 16.06 7.65
N TRP A 2 50.50 17.39 7.63
CA TRP A 2 51.04 18.35 6.62
C TRP A 2 50.27 18.22 5.28
N TRP A 3 49.22 19.04 5.04
CA TRP A 3 49.21 20.38 4.39
C TRP A 3 49.86 20.43 2.99
N LEU A 4 49.12 20.88 1.94
CA LEU A 4 49.47 22.09 1.16
C LEU A 4 48.46 22.50 0.03
N TRP A 5 47.83 23.69 0.21
CA TRP A 5 47.50 24.81 -0.72
C TRP A 5 46.67 24.59 -2.02
N VAL A 6 45.49 25.19 -2.25
CA VAL A 6 45.01 26.61 -2.37
C VAL A 6 45.45 27.34 -3.67
N LEU A 7 44.45 27.94 -4.35
CA LEU A 7 44.45 29.04 -5.36
C LEU A 7 44.07 28.64 -6.80
N LEU A 8 42.89 29.11 -7.27
CA LEU A 8 42.77 30.15 -8.31
C LEU A 8 41.29 30.43 -8.66
N ILE A 9 40.81 31.61 -8.24
CA ILE A 9 39.60 32.29 -8.74
C ILE A 9 39.92 32.93 -10.10
N PRO A 10 38.96 33.03 -11.03
CA PRO A 10 38.65 34.38 -11.53
C PRO A 10 37.15 34.68 -11.59
N THR A 11 36.87 35.91 -11.17
CA THR A 11 35.64 36.70 -11.21
C THR A 11 35.28 37.16 -12.63
N VAL A 12 33.99 37.13 -13.03
CA VAL A 12 33.38 38.10 -13.98
C VAL A 12 31.83 38.21 -13.80
N ALA A 13 31.40 39.35 -13.24
CA ALA A 13 30.29 40.29 -13.56
C ALA A 13 28.85 39.87 -14.03
N PRO A 14 27.82 40.74 -13.79
CA PRO A 14 26.41 40.37 -13.62
C PRO A 14 25.54 40.60 -14.87
N PHE A 15 24.39 39.90 -14.97
CA PHE A 15 23.29 40.29 -15.87
C PHE A 15 21.91 40.13 -15.21
N ALA A 16 21.11 41.19 -15.33
CA ALA A 16 19.75 41.36 -14.83
C ALA A 16 18.71 41.03 -15.96
N PRO A 17 17.38 41.14 -15.75
CA PRO A 17 16.40 40.13 -16.11
C PRO A 17 15.71 40.38 -17.47
N GLY A 18 15.24 39.30 -18.11
CA GLY A 18 14.46 39.37 -19.36
C GLY A 18 13.75 38.03 -19.64
N SER A 19 12.49 38.14 -20.07
CA SER A 19 11.44 37.11 -20.06
C SER A 19 11.48 36.06 -21.18
N ASN A 20 10.64 35.03 -20.99
CA ASN A 20 10.00 34.13 -21.97
C ASN A 20 10.63 32.75 -22.25
N GLY A 21 10.14 31.75 -21.50
CA GLY A 21 9.58 30.49 -21.99
C GLY A 21 10.41 29.64 -22.96
N ARG A 22 11.46 28.94 -22.47
CA ARG A 22 12.05 27.71 -23.09
C ARG A 22 13.16 27.04 -22.26
N THR A 23 13.07 27.00 -20.92
CA THR A 23 14.29 26.84 -20.09
C THR A 23 14.49 25.51 -19.32
N VAL A 24 13.52 24.60 -19.21
CA VAL A 24 13.68 23.51 -18.22
C VAL A 24 14.71 22.43 -18.61
N MET A 25 14.89 22.12 -19.90
CA MET A 25 15.94 21.16 -20.34
C MET A 25 17.34 21.76 -20.50
N ARG A 26 17.48 23.10 -20.53
CA ARG A 26 18.79 23.76 -20.70
C ARG A 26 19.57 23.99 -19.40
N LEU A 27 18.92 23.86 -18.25
CA LEU A 27 19.63 23.97 -16.96
C LEU A 27 20.65 22.84 -16.77
N TYR A 28 20.43 21.66 -17.36
CA TYR A 28 21.40 20.56 -17.32
C TYR A 28 22.51 20.68 -18.38
N ASP A 29 22.20 21.19 -19.58
CA ASP A 29 23.22 21.40 -20.64
C ASP A 29 24.29 22.44 -20.25
N SER A 30 23.93 23.44 -19.44
CA SER A 30 24.90 24.45 -19.00
C SER A 30 25.84 23.97 -17.89
N GLN A 31 25.43 22.98 -17.07
CA GLN A 31 26.30 22.33 -16.08
C GLN A 31 27.03 21.10 -16.62
N SER A 32 26.56 20.52 -17.73
CA SER A 32 27.20 19.40 -18.46
C SER A 32 28.61 19.72 -18.95
N SER A 33 28.90 20.99 -19.30
CA SER A 33 30.21 21.36 -19.87
C SER A 33 31.38 21.39 -18.88
N GLN A 34 31.15 21.18 -17.57
CA GLN A 34 32.21 21.19 -16.54
C GLN A 34 32.39 19.88 -15.77
N LEU A 35 31.65 18.81 -16.11
CA LEU A 35 31.81 17.49 -15.48
C LEU A 35 32.69 16.57 -16.35
N THR A 36 34.00 16.73 -16.22
CA THR A 36 35.01 15.88 -16.88
C THR A 36 34.92 14.41 -16.43
N THR A 37 34.57 13.51 -17.36
CA THR A 37 35.11 12.14 -17.57
C THR A 37 35.10 11.11 -16.44
N LYS A 38 34.36 11.27 -15.32
CA LYS A 38 34.41 10.30 -14.20
C LYS A 38 33.16 9.50 -13.86
N ASN A 39 32.00 9.73 -14.49
CA ASN A 39 30.76 8.97 -14.19
C ASN A 39 30.01 8.51 -15.45
N SER A 40 30.70 7.88 -16.43
CA SER A 40 30.03 7.39 -17.64
C SER A 40 28.99 6.31 -17.34
N PHE A 41 29.26 5.39 -16.40
CA PHE A 41 28.34 4.29 -16.07
C PHE A 41 26.99 4.75 -15.51
N LEU A 42 26.98 5.71 -14.59
CA LEU A 42 25.72 6.24 -14.02
C LEU A 42 24.93 7.04 -15.05
N GLN A 43 25.63 7.72 -15.96
CA GLN A 43 25.01 8.46 -17.03
C GLN A 43 24.41 7.51 -18.08
N ASP A 44 25.12 6.44 -18.43
CA ASP A 44 24.64 5.40 -19.33
C ASP A 44 23.44 4.65 -18.72
N ALA A 45 23.50 4.29 -17.43
CA ALA A 45 22.38 3.66 -16.70
C ALA A 45 21.17 4.60 -16.63
N PHE A 46 21.38 5.90 -16.36
CA PHE A 46 20.28 6.88 -16.35
C PHE A 46 19.69 7.10 -17.75
N LEU A 47 20.51 7.05 -18.81
CA LEU A 47 20.04 7.18 -20.19
C LEU A 47 19.20 5.97 -20.62
N GLN A 48 19.45 4.78 -20.07
CA GLN A 48 18.69 3.55 -20.31
C GLN A 48 17.31 3.53 -19.64
N LEU A 49 17.08 4.36 -18.61
CA LEU A 49 15.78 4.48 -17.96
C LEU A 49 14.69 4.98 -18.93
N SER A 50 13.47 4.51 -18.73
CA SER A 50 12.27 5.06 -19.39
C SER A 50 12.07 6.55 -19.03
N GLU A 51 11.25 7.26 -19.79
CA GLU A 51 10.98 8.68 -19.53
C GLU A 51 10.39 8.89 -18.12
N SER A 52 9.44 8.06 -17.70
CA SER A 52 8.85 8.11 -16.36
C SER A 52 9.88 7.89 -15.25
N GLU A 53 10.74 6.88 -15.37
CA GLU A 53 11.80 6.59 -14.39
C GLU A 53 12.82 7.73 -14.27
N LYS A 54 13.12 8.43 -15.37
CA LYS A 54 13.99 9.62 -15.34
C LYS A 54 13.36 10.74 -14.52
N TYR A 55 12.06 10.98 -14.66
CA TYR A 55 11.33 11.96 -13.86
C TYR A 55 11.29 11.55 -12.38
N GLU A 56 11.04 10.27 -12.08
CA GLU A 56 11.05 9.72 -10.71
C GLU A 56 12.39 9.93 -9.99
N VAL A 57 13.47 9.46 -10.61
CA VAL A 57 14.81 9.53 -10.02
C VAL A 57 15.25 10.99 -9.82
N THR A 58 14.87 11.87 -10.75
CA THR A 58 15.17 13.30 -10.65
C THR A 58 14.37 13.98 -9.54
N LEU A 59 13.07 13.70 -9.41
CA LEU A 59 12.21 14.27 -8.37
C LEU A 59 12.66 13.83 -6.98
N THR A 60 12.86 12.52 -6.79
CA THR A 60 13.40 11.97 -5.53
C THR A 60 14.78 12.54 -5.22
N GLY A 61 15.67 12.65 -6.22
CA GLY A 61 17.01 13.19 -6.05
C GLY A 61 17.07 14.66 -5.64
N LEU A 62 16.16 15.50 -6.15
CA LEU A 62 16.05 16.91 -5.73
C LEU A 62 15.63 17.02 -4.27
N CYS A 63 14.67 16.19 -3.85
CA CYS A 63 14.16 16.21 -2.48
C CYS A 63 15.20 15.65 -1.49
N ASN A 64 15.90 14.57 -1.85
CA ASN A 64 16.98 14.01 -1.04
C ASN A 64 18.14 14.99 -0.82
N LYS A 65 18.46 15.85 -1.79
CA LYS A 65 19.46 16.92 -1.59
C LYS A 65 19.06 17.90 -0.49
N ILE A 66 17.78 18.21 -0.35
CA ILE A 66 17.26 19.08 0.72
C ILE A 66 17.41 18.38 2.08
N LEU A 67 17.02 17.11 2.15
CA LEU A 67 17.12 16.29 3.37
C LEU A 67 18.58 16.07 3.82
N ASP A 68 19.48 15.80 2.88
CA ASP A 68 20.91 15.57 3.15
C ASP A 68 21.64 16.82 3.65
N ALA A 69 21.25 18.01 3.18
CA ALA A 69 21.78 19.28 3.67
C ALA A 69 21.48 19.45 5.17
N GLY A 70 20.30 19.02 5.61
CA GLY A 70 19.89 19.01 7.02
C GLY A 70 20.65 18.02 7.89
N ALA A 71 20.81 16.79 7.41
CA ALA A 71 21.49 15.73 8.14
C ALA A 71 22.97 16.09 8.42
N LYS A 72 23.62 16.86 7.54
CA LYS A 72 24.99 17.35 7.73
C LYS A 72 25.08 18.51 8.74
N ALA A 73 24.07 19.37 8.81
CA ALA A 73 23.99 20.45 9.80
C ALA A 73 23.81 19.92 11.23
N SER A 74 23.01 18.86 11.42
CA SER A 74 22.75 18.23 12.72
C SER A 74 23.97 17.51 13.33
N ARG A 75 24.93 17.04 12.50
CA ARG A 75 26.12 16.31 12.97
C ARG A 75 27.27 17.19 13.48
N LYS A 76 27.23 18.52 13.29
CA LYS A 76 28.30 19.46 13.71
C LYS A 76 28.04 20.10 15.09
N GLY A 77 27.60 19.31 16.06
CA GLY A 77 27.48 19.77 17.46
C GLY A 77 28.83 20.15 18.06
N GLY A 78 29.18 21.43 18.04
CA GLY A 78 30.36 22.02 18.70
C GLY A 78 30.32 23.54 18.63
N GLN A 79 30.24 24.20 19.79
CA GLN A 79 29.79 25.60 19.94
C GLN A 79 30.82 26.69 19.56
N ASP A 80 32.04 26.33 19.13
CA ASP A 80 33.15 27.31 18.98
C ASP A 80 33.79 27.40 17.57
N GLU A 81 33.27 26.72 16.55
CA GLU A 81 33.69 26.91 15.13
C GLU A 81 32.56 27.47 14.24
N MET A 82 31.57 28.13 14.86
CA MET A 82 30.33 28.59 14.21
C MET A 82 30.46 29.85 13.34
N VAL A 83 31.62 30.52 13.26
CA VAL A 83 31.73 31.81 12.53
C VAL A 83 32.50 31.68 11.21
N GLU A 84 33.54 30.85 11.12
CA GLU A 84 34.33 30.71 9.87
C GLU A 84 33.79 29.63 8.91
N ALA A 85 33.07 28.60 9.39
CA ALA A 85 32.49 27.57 8.52
C ALA A 85 31.13 27.97 7.91
N VAL A 86 30.51 29.06 8.40
CA VAL A 86 29.23 29.59 7.89
C VAL A 86 29.45 30.47 6.65
N GLU A 87 30.66 30.98 6.42
CA GLU A 87 30.94 31.87 5.27
C GLU A 87 31.30 31.11 3.98
N ASP A 88 31.85 29.88 4.05
CA ASP A 88 32.33 29.16 2.86
C ASP A 88 31.30 28.22 2.19
N GLU A 89 30.25 27.75 2.87
CA GLU A 89 29.22 26.88 2.26
C GLU A 89 27.80 27.49 2.16
N VAL A 90 27.56 28.66 2.77
CA VAL A 90 26.31 29.43 2.59
C VAL A 90 26.30 30.22 1.26
N ALA A 91 27.41 30.23 0.53
CA ALA A 91 27.55 30.91 -0.76
C ALA A 91 26.86 30.23 -1.96
N TYR A 92 26.07 29.17 -1.77
CA TYR A 92 25.28 28.55 -2.86
C TYR A 92 23.76 28.43 -2.62
N SER A 93 23.20 29.04 -1.57
CA SER A 93 21.73 29.13 -1.45
C SER A 93 21.28 30.46 -0.84
N THR A 94 21.15 31.47 -1.70
CA THR A 94 20.44 32.72 -1.41
C THR A 94 18.91 32.55 -1.42
N LYS A 95 18.42 31.30 -1.39
CA LYS A 95 17.03 30.92 -1.56
C LYS A 95 16.36 30.77 -0.18
N SER A 96 15.18 31.41 0.00
CA SER A 96 14.31 31.19 1.15
C SER A 96 13.91 29.70 1.26
N PRO A 97 13.53 29.18 2.46
CA PRO A 97 13.12 27.79 2.63
C PRO A 97 12.08 27.33 1.60
N SER A 98 11.05 28.14 1.33
CA SER A 98 10.05 27.89 0.27
C SER A 98 10.68 27.71 -1.12
N SER A 99 11.63 28.57 -1.48
CA SER A 99 12.27 28.54 -2.81
C SER A 99 13.25 27.38 -3.02
N GLN A 100 13.68 26.69 -1.96
CA GLN A 100 14.50 25.48 -2.06
C GLN A 100 13.72 24.31 -2.66
N LEU A 101 12.38 24.33 -2.57
CA LEU A 101 11.51 23.29 -3.11
C LEU A 101 10.99 23.59 -4.53
N ASP A 102 11.22 24.80 -5.04
CA ASP A 102 10.67 25.27 -6.32
C ASP A 102 10.98 24.35 -7.50
N ASP A 103 12.20 23.81 -7.54
CA ASP A 103 12.66 22.95 -8.63
C ASP A 103 11.95 21.59 -8.60
N ALA A 104 11.69 21.03 -7.41
CA ALA A 104 10.90 19.80 -7.24
C ALA A 104 9.42 20.04 -7.59
N VAL A 105 8.85 21.17 -7.16
CA VAL A 105 7.48 21.58 -7.50
C VAL A 105 7.31 21.76 -9.00
N ALA A 106 8.27 22.42 -9.67
CA ALA A 106 8.24 22.63 -11.11
C ALA A 106 8.34 21.32 -11.89
N LEU A 107 9.14 20.37 -11.41
CA LEU A 107 9.26 19.04 -12.01
C LEU A 107 7.96 18.25 -11.87
N LEU A 108 7.34 18.24 -10.69
CA LEU A 108 6.04 17.61 -10.46
C LEU A 108 4.94 18.23 -11.34
N GLN A 109 4.95 19.55 -11.53
CA GLN A 109 4.04 20.23 -12.46
C GLN A 109 4.24 19.80 -13.91
N GLU A 110 5.48 19.53 -14.33
CA GLU A 110 5.78 19.01 -15.66
C GLU A 110 5.34 17.55 -15.80
N MET A 111 5.59 16.71 -14.78
CA MET A 111 5.08 15.34 -14.73
C MET A 111 3.56 15.31 -14.89
N ASN A 112 2.84 16.15 -14.14
CA ASN A 112 1.39 16.32 -14.26
C ASN A 112 0.96 16.75 -15.67
N ARG A 113 1.70 17.67 -16.31
CA ARG A 113 1.42 18.11 -17.70
C ARG A 113 1.62 16.99 -18.74
N ARG A 114 2.58 16.09 -18.48
CA ARG A 114 2.89 14.95 -19.36
C ARG A 114 2.13 13.68 -19.02
N ASN A 115 1.22 13.74 -18.04
CA ASN A 115 0.48 12.58 -17.53
C ASN A 115 1.41 11.46 -17.01
N ILE A 116 2.59 11.83 -16.50
CA ILE A 116 3.55 10.92 -15.84
C ILE A 116 3.19 10.93 -14.36
N ALA A 117 2.75 9.79 -13.84
CA ALA A 117 2.33 9.68 -12.45
C ALA A 117 3.57 9.57 -11.54
N PRO A 118 3.75 10.49 -10.56
CA PRO A 118 4.81 10.36 -9.57
C PRO A 118 4.56 9.14 -8.67
N SER A 119 5.61 8.38 -8.36
CA SER A 119 5.51 7.28 -7.38
C SER A 119 5.15 7.82 -5.99
N ALA A 120 4.54 6.96 -5.16
CA ALA A 120 4.28 7.24 -3.74
C ALA A 120 5.54 7.76 -3.05
N ARG A 121 6.67 7.09 -3.32
CA ARG A 121 7.98 7.43 -2.80
C ARG A 121 8.41 8.85 -3.16
N SER A 122 8.34 9.23 -4.43
CA SER A 122 8.73 10.58 -4.89
C SER A 122 7.86 11.67 -4.27
N VAL A 123 6.55 11.43 -4.19
CA VAL A 123 5.60 12.34 -3.54
C VAL A 123 5.93 12.50 -2.05
N CYS A 124 6.11 11.40 -1.34
CA CYS A 124 6.43 11.41 0.09
C CYS A 124 7.79 12.07 0.37
N THR A 125 8.82 11.79 -0.43
CA THR A 125 10.15 12.41 -0.29
C THR A 125 10.06 13.94 -0.48
N MET A 126 9.20 14.40 -1.39
CA MET A 126 8.96 15.84 -1.59
C MET A 126 8.28 16.49 -0.40
N VAL A 127 7.34 15.79 0.24
CA VAL A 127 6.70 16.30 1.46
C VAL A 127 7.66 16.26 2.64
N ASP A 128 8.51 15.24 2.76
CA ASP A 128 9.58 15.19 3.76
C ASP A 128 10.52 16.38 3.62
N ALA A 129 10.91 16.72 2.39
CA ALA A 129 11.71 17.91 2.11
C ALA A 129 10.97 19.18 2.53
N ALA A 130 9.66 19.31 2.26
CA ALA A 130 8.85 20.45 2.68
C ALA A 130 8.72 20.56 4.21
N ALA A 131 8.51 19.44 4.89
CA ALA A 131 8.41 19.36 6.34
C ALA A 131 9.75 19.72 7.00
N PHE A 132 10.86 19.20 6.46
CA PHE A 132 12.21 19.52 6.91
C PHE A 132 12.48 21.03 6.88
N LEU A 133 12.00 21.72 5.85
CA LEU A 133 12.14 23.18 5.69
C LEU A 133 11.33 24.00 6.72
N SER A 134 10.48 23.36 7.54
CA SER A 134 9.65 23.99 8.57
C SER A 134 8.86 25.20 8.06
N SER A 135 8.43 25.15 6.79
CA SER A 135 7.76 26.25 6.11
C SER A 135 6.34 25.84 5.74
N SER A 136 5.36 26.52 6.34
CA SER A 136 3.94 26.32 6.01
C SER A 136 3.65 26.60 4.53
N GLU A 137 4.36 27.56 3.92
CA GLU A 137 4.25 27.90 2.50
C GLU A 137 4.81 26.79 1.60
N ALA A 138 5.96 26.19 1.96
CA ALA A 138 6.53 25.06 1.25
C ALA A 138 5.60 23.83 1.31
N MET A 139 5.02 23.59 2.49
CA MET A 139 4.05 22.52 2.70
C MET A 139 2.79 22.73 1.85
N GLU A 140 2.20 23.93 1.89
CA GLU A 140 1.02 24.28 1.09
C GLU A 140 1.26 24.10 -0.41
N LYS A 141 2.42 24.56 -0.91
CA LYS A 141 2.81 24.44 -2.33
C LYS A 141 2.98 23.00 -2.78
N THR A 142 3.57 22.16 -1.92
CA THR A 142 3.74 20.72 -2.17
C THR A 142 2.39 20.03 -2.25
N MET A 143 1.55 20.23 -1.23
CA MET A 143 0.23 19.63 -1.14
C MET A 143 -0.66 20.00 -2.33
N ARG A 144 -0.56 21.25 -2.81
CA ARG A 144 -1.29 21.73 -3.98
C ARG A 144 -0.91 21.01 -5.27
N GLU A 145 0.37 20.75 -5.52
CA GLU A 145 0.81 20.08 -6.76
C GLU A 145 0.69 18.55 -6.70
N VAL A 146 0.92 17.96 -5.52
CA VAL A 146 0.64 16.53 -5.28
C VAL A 146 -0.85 16.21 -5.46
N LYS A 147 -1.74 17.18 -5.25
CA LYS A 147 -3.19 17.04 -5.49
C LYS A 147 -3.55 16.98 -6.99
N LYS A 148 -2.74 17.56 -7.89
CA LYS A 148 -3.01 17.56 -9.34
C LYS A 148 -2.52 16.31 -10.07
N SER A 149 -1.73 15.49 -9.39
CA SER A 149 -1.29 14.18 -9.88
C SER A 149 -2.48 13.22 -9.93
N LYS A 150 -3.02 12.99 -11.14
CA LYS A 150 -4.27 12.24 -11.41
C LYS A 150 -4.22 10.73 -11.13
N LYS A 151 -3.08 10.17 -10.73
CA LYS A 151 -2.96 8.76 -10.30
C LYS A 151 -2.19 8.74 -8.98
N ARG A 152 -2.91 8.73 -7.85
CA ARG A 152 -2.28 8.63 -6.52
C ARG A 152 -2.05 7.16 -6.18
N ALA A 153 -0.83 6.90 -5.72
CA ALA A 153 -0.42 5.70 -5.02
C ALA A 153 -1.27 5.46 -3.75
N GLY A 154 -1.46 4.18 -3.43
CA GLY A 154 -2.19 3.72 -2.24
C GLY A 154 -3.70 3.56 -2.46
N GLY A 155 -4.09 2.61 -3.31
CA GLY A 155 -5.47 2.12 -3.38
C GLY A 155 -5.77 1.22 -2.18
N TYR A 156 -6.14 1.80 -1.04
CA TYR A 156 -6.73 1.04 0.07
C TYR A 156 -7.95 1.75 0.67
N GLY A 157 -9.07 1.02 0.59
CA GLY A 157 -10.12 0.97 1.61
C GLY A 157 -11.06 2.17 1.74
N SER A 158 -12.22 2.09 1.08
CA SER A 158 -13.40 2.85 1.49
C SER A 158 -13.84 2.44 2.90
N MET A 159 -13.42 3.17 3.94
CA MET A 159 -13.95 2.96 5.30
C MET A 159 -15.44 3.31 5.32
N LEU A 160 -16.29 2.29 5.52
CA LEU A 160 -17.73 2.44 5.72
C LEU A 160 -18.01 2.86 7.17
N VAL A 161 -18.75 3.94 7.35
CA VAL A 161 -19.24 4.34 8.68
C VAL A 161 -20.64 3.76 8.87
N PRO A 162 -20.87 2.92 9.89
CA PRO A 162 -22.18 2.34 10.12
C PRO A 162 -23.18 3.40 10.62
N ALA A 163 -24.43 3.31 10.14
CA ALA A 163 -25.53 4.20 10.54
C ALA A 163 -25.83 4.16 12.06
N LYS A 164 -25.45 3.07 12.74
CA LYS A 164 -25.40 2.96 14.21
C LYS A 164 -24.05 2.40 14.62
N VAL A 165 -23.38 3.09 15.54
CA VAL A 165 -22.12 2.64 16.11
C VAL A 165 -22.43 1.64 17.23
N GLN A 166 -22.32 0.34 16.94
CA GLN A 166 -22.50 -0.71 17.96
C GLN A 166 -21.18 -0.98 18.70
N GLY A 167 -21.24 -1.36 19.98
CA GLY A 167 -20.08 -1.78 20.76
C GLY A 167 -19.26 -0.66 21.44
N THR A 168 -19.69 0.60 21.36
CA THR A 168 -19.01 1.76 21.99
C THR A 168 -19.52 2.14 23.38
N GLU A 169 -20.59 1.49 23.86
CA GLU A 169 -21.26 1.82 25.13
C GLU A 169 -20.31 1.76 26.33
N ASN A 170 -19.40 0.77 26.35
CA ASN A 170 -18.44 0.56 27.44
C ASN A 170 -17.03 1.09 27.14
N VAL A 171 -16.83 1.79 26.02
CA VAL A 171 -15.49 2.28 25.63
C VAL A 171 -15.17 3.57 26.40
N VAL A 172 -14.13 3.51 27.22
CA VAL A 172 -13.54 4.66 27.91
C VAL A 172 -12.35 5.18 27.10
N LEU A 173 -12.49 6.38 26.54
CA LEU A 173 -11.41 7.03 25.81
C LEU A 173 -10.27 7.43 26.78
N PRO A 174 -9.00 7.29 26.36
CA PRO A 174 -7.87 7.76 27.15
C PRO A 174 -7.96 9.26 27.40
N ARG A 175 -7.61 9.68 28.63
CA ARG A 175 -7.52 11.08 29.03
C ARG A 175 -6.11 11.38 29.52
N ASP A 176 -5.60 12.56 29.16
CA ASP A 176 -4.28 13.03 29.58
C ASP A 176 -4.36 14.44 30.20
N GLU A 177 -3.90 14.58 31.45
CA GLU A 177 -3.79 15.85 32.18
C GLU A 177 -2.38 16.46 32.10
N ARG A 178 -1.57 16.10 31.09
CA ARG A 178 -0.21 16.61 30.80
C ARG A 178 0.01 18.08 31.16
N GLY A 179 -0.90 18.97 30.75
CA GLY A 179 -0.78 20.41 31.01
C GLY A 179 -0.82 20.75 32.50
N ALA A 180 -1.69 20.09 33.27
CA ALA A 180 -1.73 20.23 34.72
C ALA A 180 -0.49 19.60 35.36
N GLU A 181 -0.09 18.39 34.96
CA GLU A 181 1.08 17.68 35.49
C GLU A 181 2.37 18.50 35.37
N VAL A 182 2.62 19.06 34.19
CA VAL A 182 3.80 19.93 33.94
C VAL A 182 3.69 21.23 34.73
N SER A 183 2.51 21.87 34.77
CA SER A 183 2.32 23.12 35.52
C SER A 183 2.56 22.95 37.02
N TRP A 184 2.05 21.85 37.60
CA TRP A 184 2.29 21.49 39.00
C TRP A 184 3.77 21.25 39.27
N THR A 185 4.45 20.55 38.37
CA THR A 185 5.88 20.24 38.50
C THR A 185 6.75 21.49 38.40
N VAL A 186 6.52 22.35 37.41
CA VAL A 186 7.26 23.61 37.24
C VAL A 186 7.03 24.53 38.44
N SER A 187 5.78 24.65 38.90
CA SER A 187 5.45 25.44 40.09
C SER A 187 6.18 24.93 41.32
N TYR A 188 6.24 23.60 41.49
CA TYR A 188 6.95 22.95 42.59
C TYR A 188 8.47 23.17 42.51
N LEU A 189 9.08 23.00 41.32
CA LEU A 189 10.51 23.23 41.09
C LEU A 189 10.89 24.70 41.28
N LEU A 190 10.03 25.64 40.90
CA LEU A 190 10.23 27.07 41.11
C LEU A 190 10.25 27.41 42.61
N ILE A 191 9.30 26.87 43.39
CA ILE A 191 9.25 27.04 44.84
C ILE A 191 10.53 26.49 45.48
N LEU A 192 10.95 25.27 45.12
CA LEU A 192 12.19 24.69 45.61
C LEU A 192 13.41 25.54 45.24
N SER A 193 13.51 25.99 43.99
CA SER A 193 14.65 26.80 43.51
C SER A 193 14.73 28.15 44.20
N LEU A 194 13.59 28.80 44.46
CA LEU A 194 13.53 30.05 45.23
C LEU A 194 13.92 29.84 46.70
N CYS A 195 13.50 28.74 47.32
CA CYS A 195 13.86 28.41 48.70
C CYS A 195 15.34 28.04 48.84
N PHE A 196 15.90 27.22 47.93
CA PHE A 196 17.32 26.85 47.92
C PHE A 196 18.22 28.02 47.55
N GLY A 197 17.85 28.83 46.54
CA GLY A 197 18.59 30.02 46.13
C GLY A 197 18.66 31.07 47.24
N ARG A 198 17.59 31.22 48.03
CA ARG A 198 17.56 32.09 49.21
C ARG A 198 18.49 31.59 50.32
N ASN A 199 18.54 30.28 50.56
CA ASN A 199 19.46 29.67 51.55
C ASN A 199 20.92 29.72 51.09
N ALA A 200 21.20 29.60 49.79
CA ALA A 200 22.55 29.62 49.22
C ALA A 200 23.18 31.02 49.13
N LEU A 201 22.36 32.08 49.00
CA LEU A 201 22.83 33.46 48.83
C LEU A 201 22.98 34.25 50.14
N GLY A 202 22.73 33.64 51.32
CA GLY A 202 23.06 34.21 52.63
C GLY A 202 22.48 35.61 52.94
N GLY A 203 21.39 36.01 52.28
CA GLY A 203 20.92 37.40 52.26
C GLY A 203 19.56 37.60 52.93
N PHE A 204 19.58 38.34 54.03
CA PHE A 204 18.48 39.00 54.77
C PHE A 204 17.89 38.27 55.99
N ASP A 205 18.39 38.68 57.15
CA ASP A 205 17.92 38.56 58.53
C ASP A 205 17.75 37.13 59.13
N PRO A 206 18.60 36.69 60.07
CA PRO A 206 18.68 35.29 60.55
C PRO A 206 17.46 34.79 61.35
N ASP A 207 16.71 35.68 62.00
CA ASP A 207 15.75 35.28 63.05
C ASP A 207 14.30 35.07 62.56
N TYR A 208 13.97 35.43 61.32
CA TYR A 208 12.61 35.26 60.77
C TYR A 208 12.55 34.58 59.39
N SER A 209 13.64 34.59 58.61
CA SER A 209 13.62 34.12 57.22
C SER A 209 13.95 32.63 57.05
N SER A 210 14.78 32.06 57.92
CA SER A 210 15.14 30.64 57.96
C SER A 210 13.95 29.77 58.32
N PHE A 211 13.14 30.21 59.30
CA PHE A 211 11.94 29.49 59.71
C PHE A 211 10.93 29.38 58.56
N LEU A 212 10.68 30.44 57.78
CA LEU A 212 9.69 30.40 56.72
C LEU A 212 10.15 29.59 55.50
N SER A 213 11.42 29.68 55.10
CA SER A 213 11.97 28.83 54.03
C SER A 213 12.02 27.37 54.46
N ASP A 214 12.46 27.08 55.68
CA ASP A 214 12.50 25.72 56.21
C ASP A 214 11.10 25.18 56.47
N PHE A 215 10.16 26.00 56.92
CA PHE A 215 8.75 25.61 57.08
C PHE A 215 8.08 25.33 55.74
N VAL A 216 8.42 26.06 54.67
CA VAL A 216 7.91 25.77 53.32
C VAL A 216 8.57 24.53 52.74
N ILE A 217 9.88 24.32 52.93
CA ILE A 217 10.59 23.10 52.49
C ILE A 217 10.08 21.88 53.26
N TRP A 218 10.08 21.92 54.60
CA TRP A 218 9.56 20.82 55.43
C TRP A 218 8.06 20.65 55.27
N GLY A 219 7.29 21.73 55.10
CA GLY A 219 5.85 21.67 54.84
C GLY A 219 5.53 21.00 53.50
N SER A 220 6.31 21.30 52.46
CA SER A 220 6.16 20.67 51.14
C SER A 220 6.63 19.21 51.10
N ILE A 221 7.77 18.89 51.74
CA ILE A 221 8.22 17.49 51.94
C ILE A 221 7.21 16.71 52.77
N THR A 222 6.71 17.28 53.87
CA THR A 222 5.72 16.64 54.74
C THR A 222 4.41 16.45 53.99
N THR A 223 3.99 17.41 53.16
CA THR A 223 2.77 17.26 52.35
C THR A 223 2.92 16.15 51.31
N LEU A 224 4.06 16.01 50.65
CA LEU A 224 4.33 14.89 49.73
C LEU A 224 4.39 13.54 50.45
N VAL A 225 5.00 13.49 51.64
CA VAL A 225 5.05 12.28 52.47
C VAL A 225 3.64 11.92 52.94
N VAL A 226 2.88 12.88 53.48
CA VAL A 226 1.50 12.69 53.97
C VAL A 226 0.55 12.30 52.81
N ASP A 227 0.74 12.85 51.61
CA ASP A 227 -0.05 12.49 50.43
C ASP A 227 0.13 11.01 50.04
N ASN A 228 1.31 10.42 50.29
CA ASN A 228 1.60 9.01 50.03
C ASN A 228 1.33 8.07 51.22
N VAL A 229 1.44 8.57 52.45
CA VAL A 229 1.29 7.77 53.69
C VAL A 229 -0.10 7.17 53.82
N TYR A 230 -1.16 7.89 53.42
CA TYR A 230 -2.52 7.34 53.47
C TYR A 230 -2.73 6.17 52.49
N GLY A 231 -2.13 6.23 51.30
CA GLY A 231 -2.16 5.12 50.32
C GLY A 231 -1.40 3.88 50.79
N ILE A 232 -0.26 4.09 51.46
CA ILE A 232 0.53 3.01 52.10
C ILE A 232 -0.24 2.42 53.30
N ALA A 233 -0.84 3.26 54.14
CA ALA A 233 -1.62 2.83 55.29
C ALA A 233 -2.88 2.05 54.89
N LYS A 234 -3.56 2.45 53.81
CA LYS A 234 -4.70 1.71 53.25
C LYS A 234 -4.31 0.33 52.72
N LYS A 235 -3.24 0.25 51.90
CA LYS A 235 -2.70 -1.05 51.45
C LYS A 235 -2.23 -1.91 52.63
N ALA A 236 -1.65 -1.31 53.66
CA ALA A 236 -1.25 -2.04 54.87
C ALA A 236 -2.45 -2.57 55.66
N SER A 237 -3.56 -1.81 55.75
CA SER A 237 -4.81 -2.29 56.37
C SER A 237 -5.51 -3.39 55.58
N GLU A 238 -5.32 -3.44 54.25
CA GLU A 238 -5.84 -4.52 53.40
C GLU A 238 -5.02 -5.83 53.52
N ILE A 239 -3.75 -5.75 53.93
CA ILE A 239 -2.83 -6.89 54.03
C ILE A 239 -2.73 -7.46 55.46
N LEU A 240 -2.97 -6.64 56.49
CA LEU A 240 -2.83 -7.04 57.90
C LEU A 240 -4.20 -7.19 58.59
N PRO A 241 -4.59 -8.40 59.05
CA PRO A 241 -5.98 -8.73 59.39
C PRO A 241 -6.52 -8.13 60.71
N ASN A 242 -5.91 -7.11 61.31
CA ASN A 242 -6.32 -6.55 62.61
C ASN A 242 -6.17 -5.02 62.75
N LEU A 243 -6.08 -4.27 61.65
CA LEU A 243 -6.08 -2.80 61.70
C LEU A 243 -7.52 -2.25 61.57
N PRO A 244 -7.90 -1.23 62.36
CA PRO A 244 -9.19 -0.56 62.20
C PRO A 244 -9.29 0.12 60.82
N GLU A 245 -10.47 0.07 60.19
CA GLU A 245 -10.73 0.76 58.92
C GLU A 245 -10.45 2.26 59.05
N LEU A 246 -9.56 2.76 58.19
CA LEU A 246 -9.24 4.19 58.12
C LEU A 246 -10.45 4.96 57.58
N PRO A 247 -10.84 6.10 58.19
CA PRO A 247 -11.93 6.94 57.70
C PRO A 247 -11.67 7.38 56.26
N SER A 248 -12.70 7.39 55.41
CA SER A 248 -12.59 7.81 54.01
C SER A 248 -12.19 9.28 53.93
N VAL A 249 -11.17 9.56 53.11
CA VAL A 249 -10.75 10.94 52.82
C VAL A 249 -11.82 11.59 51.93
N PRO A 250 -12.35 12.78 52.29
CA PRO A 250 -13.30 13.54 51.48
C PRO A 250 -12.83 13.71 50.03
N ASP A 251 -13.76 13.73 49.07
CA ASP A 251 -13.42 13.79 47.64
C ASP A 251 -12.76 15.10 47.19
N ASP A 252 -12.90 16.15 48.00
CA ASP A 252 -12.30 17.48 47.83
C ASP A 252 -10.97 17.67 48.57
N ALA A 253 -10.48 16.66 49.29
CA ALA A 253 -9.22 16.78 50.03
C ALA A 253 -8.01 16.91 49.09
N ILE A 254 -7.18 17.93 49.35
CA ILE A 254 -5.98 18.27 48.58
C ILE A 254 -4.80 17.31 48.84
N VAL A 255 -4.80 16.60 49.97
CA VAL A 255 -3.71 15.74 50.46
C VAL A 255 -4.29 14.42 50.99
N GLY A 256 -3.66 13.29 50.67
CA GLY A 256 -3.98 11.97 51.23
C GLY A 256 -4.49 10.92 50.22
N LYS A 257 -4.42 11.20 48.91
CA LYS A 257 -4.76 10.20 47.86
C LYS A 257 -3.59 9.95 46.89
N GLY A 258 -2.41 10.52 47.14
CA GLY A 258 -1.26 10.44 46.24
C GLY A 258 -1.44 11.23 44.93
N ARG A 259 -2.48 12.07 44.84
CA ARG A 259 -2.87 12.77 43.60
C ARG A 259 -1.93 13.92 43.28
N THR A 260 -1.44 14.62 44.30
CA THR A 260 -0.54 15.76 44.14
C THR A 260 0.89 15.27 43.88
N THR A 261 1.35 14.27 44.65
CA THR A 261 2.62 13.58 44.39
C THR A 261 2.62 12.93 43.00
N GLY A 262 1.54 12.22 42.63
CA GLY A 262 1.41 11.58 41.32
C GLY A 262 1.51 12.56 40.15
N LYS A 263 0.89 13.75 40.26
CA LYS A 263 1.00 14.81 39.23
C LYS A 263 2.42 15.35 39.09
N ILE A 264 3.13 15.56 40.20
CA ILE A 264 4.51 16.06 40.19
C ILE A 264 5.47 15.01 39.63
N VAL A 265 5.33 13.74 40.02
CA VAL A 265 6.15 12.64 39.48
C VAL A 265 5.92 12.46 37.99
N LYS A 266 4.67 12.42 37.54
CA LYS A 266 4.34 12.33 36.11
C LYS A 266 4.87 13.53 35.32
N GLY A 267 4.72 14.75 35.83
CA GLY A 267 5.26 15.93 35.17
C GLY A 267 6.79 15.97 35.14
N LEU A 268 7.47 15.44 36.16
CA LEU A 268 8.92 15.29 36.16
C LEU A 268 9.39 14.25 35.14
N THR A 269 8.73 13.10 35.06
CA THR A 269 8.97 12.08 34.02
C THR A 269 8.79 12.69 32.63
N ARG A 270 7.76 13.50 32.39
CA ARG A 270 7.57 14.19 31.10
C ARG A 270 8.66 15.20 30.77
N LEU A 271 9.22 15.87 31.77
CA LEU A 271 10.26 16.88 31.57
C LEU A 271 11.66 16.27 31.37
N LEU A 272 11.91 15.10 31.95
CA LEU A 272 13.25 14.51 32.01
C LEU A 272 13.42 13.22 31.18
N SER A 273 12.33 12.52 30.87
CA SER A 273 12.38 11.28 30.10
C SER A 273 12.16 11.55 28.61
N THR A 274 13.14 11.15 27.81
CA THR A 274 13.00 10.97 26.37
C THR A 274 13.14 9.48 26.08
N ASP A 275 12.23 8.92 25.28
CA ASP A 275 12.24 7.50 24.91
C ASP A 275 12.10 7.42 23.39
N THR A 276 13.23 7.44 22.71
CA THR A 276 13.29 7.42 21.24
C THR A 276 12.64 6.17 20.67
N GLN A 277 12.79 5.01 21.32
CA GLN A 277 12.19 3.75 20.85
C GLN A 277 10.66 3.82 20.87
N ARG A 278 10.12 4.42 21.93
CA ARG A 278 8.70 4.65 22.10
C ARG A 278 8.16 5.68 21.11
N GLU A 279 8.88 6.77 20.89
CA GLU A 279 8.54 7.78 19.87
C GLU A 279 8.48 7.16 18.47
N CYS A 280 9.52 6.45 18.04
CA CYS A 280 9.56 5.78 16.73
C CYS A 280 8.42 4.77 16.55
N ARG A 281 8.01 4.04 17.59
CA ARG A 281 6.86 3.13 17.53
C ARG A 281 5.53 3.86 17.33
N THR A 282 5.32 4.98 18.04
CA THR A 282 4.11 5.80 17.84
C THR A 282 4.09 6.42 16.45
N GLU A 283 5.26 6.80 15.94
CA GLU A 283 5.43 7.39 14.62
C GLU A 283 5.17 6.38 13.50
N ALA A 284 5.73 5.18 13.63
CA ALA A 284 5.48 4.06 12.73
C ALA A 284 3.98 3.71 12.68
N ALA A 285 3.31 3.65 13.83
CA ALA A 285 1.88 3.38 13.89
C ALA A 285 1.06 4.45 13.16
N CYS A 286 1.36 5.73 13.34
CA CYS A 286 0.69 6.81 12.60
C CYS A 286 0.92 6.71 11.09
N LEU A 287 2.13 6.34 10.65
CA LEU A 287 2.42 6.16 9.23
C LEU A 287 1.63 4.98 8.64
N VAL A 288 1.73 3.78 9.23
CA VAL A 288 1.07 2.57 8.72
C VAL A 288 -0.44 2.71 8.70
N VAL A 289 -1.03 3.25 9.77
CA VAL A 289 -2.48 3.48 9.82
C VAL A 289 -2.90 4.53 8.79
N GLY A 290 -2.13 5.62 8.65
CA GLY A 290 -2.40 6.64 7.64
C GLY A 290 -2.39 6.06 6.22
N TYR A 291 -1.38 5.23 5.92
CA TYR A 291 -1.24 4.54 4.64
C TYR A 291 -2.42 3.60 4.36
N ASN A 292 -2.77 2.74 5.33
CA ASN A 292 -3.91 1.80 5.22
C ASN A 292 -5.27 2.48 4.99
N LEU A 293 -5.43 3.73 5.45
CA LEU A 293 -6.67 4.49 5.31
C LEU A 293 -6.75 5.27 3.99
N GLY A 294 -5.74 5.16 3.13
CA GLY A 294 -5.60 5.98 1.92
C GLY A 294 -5.46 7.46 2.25
N LEU A 295 -5.06 7.80 3.49
CA LEU A 295 -4.75 9.18 3.83
C LEU A 295 -3.42 9.53 3.17
N PRO A 296 -3.25 10.78 2.76
CA PRO A 296 -1.98 11.22 2.22
C PRO A 296 -1.06 11.41 3.47
N CYS A 297 -0.50 10.29 3.94
CA CYS A 297 0.11 10.16 5.26
C CYS A 297 1.53 10.71 5.22
N PHE A 298 1.65 12.00 5.56
CA PHE A 298 2.89 12.76 5.42
C PHE A 298 3.56 13.14 6.74
N SER A 299 2.95 12.80 7.87
CA SER A 299 3.54 13.08 9.17
C SER A 299 3.64 11.81 10.01
N PHE A 300 4.87 11.55 10.46
CA PHE A 300 5.15 10.58 11.51
C PHE A 300 4.38 10.93 12.80
N ARG A 301 4.06 12.21 13.03
CA ARG A 301 3.26 12.65 14.19
C ARG A 301 1.97 13.33 13.76
N ALA A 302 0.91 12.53 13.71
CA ALA A 302 -0.43 13.01 13.44
C ALA A 302 -0.86 14.09 14.45
N ASN A 303 -1.39 15.22 13.97
CA ASN A 303 -1.88 16.29 14.84
C ASN A 303 -3.15 16.95 14.33
N ALA A 304 -3.90 17.56 15.26
CA ALA A 304 -5.20 18.15 15.03
C ALA A 304 -5.18 19.32 14.03
N LEU A 305 -4.06 20.04 13.89
CA LEU A 305 -3.98 21.19 13.00
C LEU A 305 -3.87 20.73 11.55
N GLU A 306 -2.93 19.84 11.25
CA GLU A 306 -2.78 19.22 9.92
C GLU A 306 -4.04 18.47 9.53
N ALA A 307 -4.62 17.70 10.47
CA ALA A 307 -5.88 17.00 10.26
C ALA A 307 -7.03 17.95 9.90
N ALA A 308 -7.13 19.11 10.55
CA ALA A 308 -8.18 20.09 10.24
C ALA A 308 -7.97 20.77 8.87
N ALA A 309 -6.71 21.09 8.53
CA ALA A 309 -6.37 21.60 7.20
C ALA A 309 -6.72 20.58 6.12
N LEU A 310 -6.43 19.29 6.38
CA LEU A 310 -6.76 18.18 5.49
C LEU A 310 -8.27 18.13 5.20
N VAL A 311 -9.13 18.14 6.23
CA VAL A 311 -10.59 18.16 6.04
C VAL A 311 -11.06 19.40 5.30
N TYR A 312 -10.54 20.59 5.67
CA TYR A 312 -11.04 21.85 5.16
C TYR A 312 -10.67 22.08 3.69
N GLU A 313 -9.42 21.78 3.32
CA GLU A 313 -8.87 21.94 1.96
C GLU A 313 -9.12 20.71 1.07
N GLY A 314 -9.60 19.62 1.68
CA GLY A 314 -10.02 18.40 1.01
C GLY A 314 -11.08 18.68 -0.06
N ASP A 315 -10.89 18.07 -1.23
CA ASP A 315 -11.88 18.09 -2.30
C ASP A 315 -13.16 17.38 -1.83
N GLU A 316 -14.34 17.88 -2.23
CA GLU A 316 -15.62 17.18 -1.97
C GLU A 316 -15.59 15.77 -2.57
N LYS A 317 -14.89 15.58 -3.70
CA LYS A 317 -14.69 14.30 -4.39
C LYS A 317 -13.92 13.25 -3.58
N MET A 318 -13.09 13.69 -2.64
CA MET A 318 -12.35 12.79 -1.75
C MET A 318 -13.18 12.36 -0.53
N GLY A 319 -14.34 12.98 -0.29
CA GLY A 319 -15.24 12.64 0.81
C GLY A 319 -14.71 13.02 2.21
N TRP A 320 -13.66 13.85 2.31
CA TRP A 320 -12.98 14.15 3.58
C TRP A 320 -13.79 15.02 4.53
N LYS A 321 -14.68 15.85 3.96
CA LYS A 321 -15.65 16.66 4.71
C LYS A 321 -16.85 15.85 5.21
N GLY A 322 -17.08 14.68 4.62
CA GLY A 322 -18.13 13.76 5.05
C GLY A 322 -17.74 13.03 6.32
N GLU A 323 -18.74 12.46 7.00
CA GLU A 323 -18.55 11.72 8.26
C GLU A 323 -17.50 10.60 8.12
N ALA A 324 -17.52 9.86 7.00
CA ALA A 324 -16.52 8.82 6.71
C ALA A 324 -15.09 9.36 6.60
N GLY A 325 -14.90 10.52 5.98
CA GLY A 325 -13.61 11.19 5.89
C GLY A 325 -13.08 11.62 7.26
N ILE A 326 -13.95 12.27 8.05
CA ILE A 326 -13.62 12.71 9.41
C ILE A 326 -13.24 11.51 10.28
N VAL A 327 -13.99 10.40 10.20
CA VAL A 327 -13.68 9.17 10.95
C VAL A 327 -12.31 8.60 10.57
N ARG A 328 -11.95 8.51 9.29
CA ARG A 328 -10.61 8.06 8.88
C ARG A 328 -9.50 8.89 9.53
N ILE A 329 -9.66 10.21 9.55
CA ILE A 329 -8.69 11.12 10.15
C ILE A 329 -8.62 10.94 11.67
N MET A 330 -9.76 10.69 12.33
CA MET A 330 -9.77 10.38 13.77
C MET A 330 -9.07 9.05 14.06
N VAL A 331 -9.26 8.02 13.22
CA VAL A 331 -8.55 6.73 13.33
C VAL A 331 -7.04 6.94 13.24
N TRP A 332 -6.59 7.76 12.29
CA TRP A 332 -5.18 8.12 12.13
C TRP A 332 -4.61 8.85 13.35
N LEU A 333 -5.34 9.81 13.92
CA LEU A 333 -4.93 10.53 15.13
C LEU A 333 -4.86 9.62 16.37
N TRP A 334 -5.66 8.55 16.41
CA TRP A 334 -5.62 7.55 17.49
C TRP A 334 -4.46 6.57 17.39
N ALA A 335 -3.87 6.36 16.20
CA ALA A 335 -2.90 5.30 15.95
C ALA A 335 -1.72 5.27 16.96
N GLY A 336 -1.05 6.41 17.13
CA GLY A 336 0.06 6.53 18.07
C GLY A 336 -0.37 6.31 19.53
N VAL A 337 -1.55 6.79 19.90
CA VAL A 337 -2.13 6.60 21.25
C VAL A 337 -2.37 5.13 21.52
N VAL A 338 -3.05 4.43 20.60
CA VAL A 338 -3.33 3.02 20.76
C VAL A 338 -2.03 2.23 20.87
N LYS A 339 -1.07 2.44 19.95
CA LYS A 339 0.22 1.72 19.96
C LYS A 339 0.96 1.92 21.28
N GLU A 340 0.92 3.12 21.84
CA GLU A 340 1.56 3.44 23.11
C GLU A 340 0.84 2.78 24.31
N GLN A 341 -0.50 2.79 24.33
CA GLN A 341 -1.30 2.19 25.41
C GLN A 341 -1.23 0.67 25.47
N MET A 342 -0.90 -0.01 24.38
CA MET A 342 -0.70 -1.46 24.37
C MET A 342 0.45 -1.89 25.30
N LYS A 343 1.46 -1.03 25.50
CA LYS A 343 2.66 -1.34 26.31
C LYS A 343 2.82 -0.46 27.55
N HIS A 344 2.18 0.71 27.59
CA HIS A 344 2.42 1.71 28.64
C HIS A 344 1.13 2.36 29.15
N GLU A 345 1.00 2.44 30.47
CA GLU A 345 -0.15 3.09 31.12
C GLU A 345 -0.15 4.62 30.99
N MET A 346 1.03 5.25 31.03
CA MET A 346 1.19 6.71 30.95
C MET A 346 1.68 7.11 29.57
N LEU A 347 0.93 7.92 28.82
CA LEU A 347 1.29 8.41 27.48
C LEU A 347 2.41 9.48 27.55
N LEU A 348 3.54 9.24 26.89
CA LEU A 348 4.67 10.18 26.80
C LEU A 348 4.87 10.70 25.37
N ALA A 349 4.82 9.81 24.38
CA ALA A 349 5.09 10.11 22.98
C ALA A 349 3.84 10.58 22.20
N SER A 350 2.66 10.07 22.54
CA SER A 350 1.39 10.44 21.90
C SER A 350 0.51 11.35 22.77
N ASP A 351 -0.52 11.96 22.17
CA ASP A 351 -1.47 12.84 22.84
C ASP A 351 -2.92 12.48 22.49
N PRO A 352 -3.74 12.01 23.45
CA PRO A 352 -5.12 11.60 23.18
C PRO A 352 -6.06 12.79 22.92
N ARG A 353 -5.61 14.04 23.13
CA ARG A 353 -6.41 15.25 22.92
C ARG A 353 -6.46 15.70 21.46
N GLN A 354 -5.71 15.06 20.56
CA GLN A 354 -5.67 15.46 19.16
C GLN A 354 -7.02 15.32 18.47
N VAL A 355 -7.80 14.28 18.79
CA VAL A 355 -9.14 14.06 18.22
C VAL A 355 -10.14 15.13 18.70
N GLU A 356 -10.14 15.47 19.98
CA GLU A 356 -10.96 16.58 20.52
C GLU A 356 -10.53 17.93 19.91
N GLY A 357 -9.21 18.11 19.76
CA GLY A 357 -8.61 19.27 19.11
C GLY A 357 -9.02 19.42 17.64
N LEU A 358 -9.21 18.32 16.92
CA LEU A 358 -9.71 18.29 15.55
C LEU A 358 -11.17 18.75 15.51
N LEU A 359 -12.05 18.11 16.27
CA LEU A 359 -13.48 18.45 16.32
C LEU A 359 -13.70 19.93 16.67
N THR A 360 -12.93 20.45 17.63
CA THR A 360 -12.95 21.88 18.01
C THR A 360 -12.56 22.80 16.85
N ARG A 361 -11.58 22.40 16.03
CA ARG A 361 -11.11 23.18 14.87
C ARG A 361 -12.09 23.13 13.71
N LEU A 362 -12.63 21.95 13.40
CA LEU A 362 -13.66 21.77 12.37
C LEU A 362 -14.88 22.64 12.62
N LYS A 363 -15.35 22.68 13.88
CA LYS A 363 -16.43 23.58 14.31
C LYS A 363 -16.13 25.06 14.04
N LYS A 364 -14.88 25.51 14.28
CA LYS A 364 -14.46 26.89 14.00
C LYS A 364 -14.37 27.20 12.49
N LEU A 365 -14.10 26.18 11.69
CA LEU A 365 -13.98 26.27 10.23
C LEU A 365 -15.34 26.12 9.51
N GLY A 366 -16.44 25.96 10.25
CA GLY A 366 -17.78 25.81 9.68
C GLY A 366 -18.07 24.42 9.10
N VAL A 367 -17.28 23.41 9.45
CA VAL A 367 -17.57 22.01 9.12
C VAL A 367 -18.44 21.45 10.25
N GLU A 368 -19.75 21.40 10.02
CA GLU A 368 -20.71 20.96 11.03
C GLU A 368 -20.81 19.44 11.11
N MET A 369 -20.60 18.91 12.32
CA MET A 369 -21.02 17.57 12.69
C MET A 369 -22.50 17.59 13.06
N GLU A 370 -23.21 16.48 12.82
CA GLU A 370 -24.66 16.37 13.07
C GLU A 370 -25.04 16.73 14.52
N SER A 371 -24.22 16.35 15.49
CA SER A 371 -24.31 16.80 16.88
C SER A 371 -23.00 16.61 17.65
N GLU A 372 -22.86 17.26 18.81
CA GLU A 372 -21.71 17.05 19.71
C GLU A 372 -21.69 15.63 20.28
N GLU A 373 -22.86 15.04 20.54
CA GLU A 373 -23.01 13.64 20.95
C GLU A 373 -22.52 12.68 19.85
N ARG A 374 -22.90 12.94 18.58
CA ARG A 374 -22.44 12.15 17.43
C ARG A 374 -20.92 12.19 17.29
N GLY A 375 -20.32 13.36 17.46
CA GLY A 375 -18.85 13.50 17.45
C GLY A 375 -18.15 12.65 18.52
N GLN A 376 -18.74 12.53 19.71
CA GLN A 376 -18.21 11.67 20.78
C GLN A 376 -18.38 10.17 20.49
N GLU A 377 -19.50 9.76 19.89
CA GLU A 377 -19.69 8.37 19.44
C GLU A 377 -18.65 7.97 18.39
N LEU A 378 -18.42 8.83 17.40
CA LEU A 378 -17.43 8.61 16.35
C LEU A 378 -16.00 8.59 16.92
N ALA A 379 -15.72 9.35 17.99
CA ALA A 379 -14.43 9.29 18.67
C ALA A 379 -14.17 7.93 19.33
N LYS A 380 -15.19 7.31 19.93
CA LYS A 380 -15.10 5.95 20.47
C LYS A 380 -14.96 4.90 19.37
N TYR A 381 -15.72 5.04 18.29
CA TYR A 381 -15.65 4.14 17.14
C TYR A 381 -14.27 4.15 16.48
N SER A 382 -13.78 5.36 16.17
CA SER A 382 -12.46 5.54 15.55
C SER A 382 -11.32 5.02 16.43
N TYR A 383 -11.43 5.14 17.76
CA TYR A 383 -10.46 4.54 18.69
C TYR A 383 -10.42 3.00 18.59
N LEU A 384 -11.59 2.35 18.57
CA LEU A 384 -11.66 0.89 18.41
C LEU A 384 -11.10 0.44 17.06
N LYS A 385 -11.41 1.18 16.00
CA LYS A 385 -10.93 0.85 14.66
C LYS A 385 -9.43 1.08 14.49
N ALA A 386 -8.89 2.13 15.12
CA ALA A 386 -7.45 2.35 15.18
C ALA A 386 -6.74 1.18 15.87
N ARG A 387 -7.33 0.65 16.95
CA ARG A 387 -6.79 -0.54 17.64
C ARG A 387 -6.74 -1.76 16.74
N ASP A 388 -7.84 -2.07 16.05
CA ASP A 388 -7.92 -3.18 15.10
C ASP A 388 -6.83 -3.07 14.01
N ILE A 389 -6.67 -1.90 13.39
CA ILE A 389 -5.64 -1.71 12.35
C ILE A 389 -4.22 -1.84 12.93
N VAL A 390 -3.95 -1.24 14.09
CA VAL A 390 -2.63 -1.32 14.75
C VAL A 390 -2.28 -2.76 15.17
N GLU A 391 -3.26 -3.53 15.65
CA GLU A 391 -3.08 -4.94 16.02
C GLU A 391 -2.79 -5.81 14.79
N ASN A 392 -3.54 -5.61 13.70
CA ASN A 392 -3.38 -6.39 12.46
C ASN A 392 -2.10 -6.04 11.69
N ASN A 393 -1.48 -4.88 11.95
CA ASN A 393 -0.25 -4.42 11.29
C ASN A 393 0.94 -4.36 12.27
N ALA A 394 0.94 -5.18 13.32
CA ALA A 394 1.92 -5.07 14.39
C ALA A 394 3.37 -5.33 13.94
N VAL A 395 3.56 -6.21 12.94
CA VAL A 395 4.87 -6.57 12.40
C VAL A 395 5.46 -5.41 11.60
N GLU A 396 4.67 -4.85 10.69
CA GLU A 396 5.02 -3.72 9.82
C GLU A 396 5.35 -2.48 10.66
N ILE A 397 4.59 -2.24 11.72
CA ILE A 397 4.82 -1.13 12.65
C ILE A 397 6.16 -1.29 13.39
N GLU A 398 6.54 -2.50 13.83
CA GLU A 398 7.82 -2.68 14.52
C GLU A 398 9.00 -2.56 13.53
N GLU A 399 8.90 -3.11 12.32
CA GLU A 399 9.95 -2.97 11.30
C GLU A 399 10.17 -1.50 10.87
N ILE A 400 9.08 -0.75 10.66
CA ILE A 400 9.18 0.70 10.39
C ILE A 400 9.77 1.42 11.60
N ALA A 401 9.39 1.06 12.82
CA ALA A 401 9.97 1.67 14.02
C ALA A 401 11.48 1.41 14.12
N GLU A 402 11.96 0.22 13.76
CA GLU A 402 13.39 -0.10 13.71
C GLU A 402 14.13 0.72 12.64
N ARG A 403 13.51 0.91 11.47
CA ARG A 403 14.03 1.77 10.41
C ARG A 403 14.15 3.23 10.84
N LEU A 404 13.14 3.75 11.55
CA LEU A 404 13.16 5.09 12.13
C LEU A 404 14.23 5.23 13.21
N LEU A 405 14.40 4.22 14.06
CA LEU A 405 15.46 4.18 15.09
C LEU A 405 16.87 4.21 14.49
N GLY A 406 17.04 3.63 13.30
CA GLY A 406 18.28 3.71 12.53
C GLY A 406 18.65 5.12 12.06
N GLY A 407 17.74 6.09 12.18
CA GLY A 407 17.97 7.53 11.92
C GLY A 407 18.23 7.88 10.45
N LYS A 408 17.91 6.97 9.53
CA LYS A 408 18.13 7.13 8.08
C LYS A 408 16.86 6.94 7.24
N ALA A 409 15.79 6.39 7.80
CA ALA A 409 14.58 6.12 7.06
C ALA A 409 13.73 7.39 6.90
N THR A 410 13.40 7.73 5.66
CA THR A 410 12.45 8.79 5.31
C THR A 410 11.01 8.25 5.28
N VAL A 411 9.98 9.11 5.21
CA VAL A 411 8.60 8.63 4.93
C VAL A 411 8.60 7.90 3.60
N GLY A 412 9.34 8.41 2.60
CA GLY A 412 9.51 7.75 1.31
C GLY A 412 10.08 6.33 1.41
N ASP A 413 11.05 6.06 2.28
CA ASP A 413 11.61 4.72 2.47
C ASP A 413 10.66 3.78 3.22
N CYS A 414 9.94 4.31 4.21
CA CYS A 414 8.93 3.54 4.94
C CYS A 414 7.71 3.21 4.06
N VAL A 415 7.28 4.15 3.22
CA VAL A 415 6.25 3.91 2.19
C VAL A 415 6.78 2.93 1.14
N ALA A 416 8.02 3.05 0.68
CA ALA A 416 8.60 2.06 -0.24
C ALA A 416 8.69 0.65 0.39
N TYR A 417 8.91 0.55 1.70
CA TYR A 417 8.80 -0.72 2.42
C TYR A 417 7.35 -1.24 2.45
N LEU A 418 6.37 -0.39 2.78
CA LEU A 418 4.95 -0.77 2.76
C LEU A 418 4.47 -1.15 1.35
N GLU A 419 4.94 -0.45 0.33
CA GLU A 419 4.65 -0.71 -1.09
C GLU A 419 5.41 -1.94 -1.60
N GLY A 420 6.63 -2.18 -1.12
CA GLY A 420 7.43 -3.37 -1.42
C GLY A 420 6.87 -4.62 -0.75
N LEU A 421 6.27 -4.48 0.43
CA LEU A 421 5.40 -5.50 1.04
C LEU A 421 4.05 -5.62 0.33
N ALA A 422 3.55 -4.54 -0.27
CA ALA A 422 2.29 -4.54 -1.02
C ALA A 422 2.43 -5.20 -2.40
N ARG A 423 3.67 -5.34 -2.91
CA ARG A 423 3.94 -6.10 -4.13
C ARG A 423 4.15 -7.55 -3.81
N VAL A 424 3.18 -8.36 -4.22
CA VAL A 424 3.33 -9.81 -4.17
C VAL A 424 4.47 -10.23 -5.11
N GLN A 425 5.48 -10.91 -4.59
CA GLN A 425 6.42 -11.65 -5.43
C GLN A 425 5.75 -12.93 -5.90
N LEU A 426 5.36 -12.97 -7.16
CA LEU A 426 4.49 -14.00 -7.72
C LEU A 426 5.30 -15.01 -8.53
N LEU A 427 5.12 -16.29 -8.23
CA LEU A 427 5.44 -17.42 -9.10
C LEU A 427 4.15 -18.00 -9.66
N ILE A 428 4.10 -18.23 -10.97
CA ILE A 428 2.93 -18.83 -11.63
C ILE A 428 3.35 -20.17 -12.24
N ASP A 429 2.63 -21.24 -11.92
CA ASP A 429 2.80 -22.57 -12.50
C ASP A 429 1.51 -22.96 -13.25
N THR A 430 1.58 -23.04 -14.58
CA THR A 430 0.43 -23.11 -15.51
C THR A 430 0.55 -24.27 -16.50
N ASP A 431 -0.57 -24.79 -16.99
CA ASP A 431 -0.65 -25.77 -18.08
C ASP A 431 -1.17 -25.19 -19.41
N LEU A 432 -0.92 -23.89 -19.64
CA LEU A 432 -1.36 -23.14 -20.81
C LEU A 432 -1.32 -23.94 -22.13
N GLY A 433 -2.50 -24.17 -22.67
CA GLY A 433 -2.69 -24.65 -24.04
C GLY A 433 -4.00 -25.41 -24.22
N PHE A 434 -4.32 -26.32 -23.30
CA PHE A 434 -5.53 -27.13 -23.40
C PHE A 434 -6.78 -26.27 -23.22
N ASP A 435 -6.93 -25.63 -22.07
CA ASP A 435 -7.96 -24.63 -21.80
C ASP A 435 -7.43 -23.20 -22.00
N VAL A 436 -8.33 -22.24 -22.12
CA VAL A 436 -7.98 -20.83 -22.39
C VAL A 436 -7.97 -19.96 -21.14
N ASP A 437 -8.46 -20.45 -20.01
CA ASP A 437 -8.45 -19.69 -18.76
C ASP A 437 -7.03 -19.44 -18.23
N ASP A 438 -6.03 -20.30 -18.50
CA ASP A 438 -4.62 -19.98 -18.28
C ASP A 438 -4.18 -18.67 -18.96
N ALA A 439 -4.54 -18.50 -20.24
CA ALA A 439 -4.21 -17.30 -20.99
C ALA A 439 -4.90 -16.06 -20.39
N GLY A 440 -6.13 -16.23 -19.90
CA GLY A 440 -6.85 -15.20 -19.15
C GLY A 440 -6.16 -14.90 -17.81
N ALA A 441 -5.68 -15.91 -17.10
CA ALA A 441 -5.03 -15.79 -15.81
C ALA A 441 -3.69 -15.08 -15.92
N LEU A 442 -2.88 -15.39 -16.94
CA LEU A 442 -1.65 -14.65 -17.24
C LEU A 442 -1.94 -13.19 -17.62
N ALA A 443 -3.01 -12.90 -18.37
CA ALA A 443 -3.44 -11.52 -18.59
C ALA A 443 -3.79 -10.80 -17.28
N VAL A 444 -4.53 -11.46 -16.37
CA VAL A 444 -4.84 -10.92 -15.05
C VAL A 444 -3.56 -10.63 -14.27
N ALA A 445 -2.63 -11.60 -14.20
CA ALA A 445 -1.35 -11.42 -13.51
C ALA A 445 -0.57 -10.23 -14.06
N HIS A 446 -0.27 -10.23 -15.35
CA HIS A 446 0.54 -9.18 -15.96
C HIS A 446 -0.13 -7.81 -15.89
N HIS A 447 -1.45 -7.73 -16.04
CA HIS A 447 -2.16 -6.47 -15.88
C HIS A 447 -2.04 -5.94 -14.45
N LEU A 448 -2.36 -6.75 -13.44
CA LEU A 448 -2.28 -6.34 -12.04
C LEU A 448 -0.84 -6.01 -11.60
N CYS A 449 0.16 -6.74 -12.08
CA CYS A 449 1.56 -6.43 -11.82
C CYS A 449 2.00 -5.14 -12.53
N SER A 450 1.48 -4.86 -13.73
CA SER A 450 1.74 -3.57 -14.43
C SER A 450 1.17 -2.36 -13.67
N LEU A 451 0.12 -2.58 -12.87
CA LEU A 451 -0.43 -1.58 -11.94
C LEU A 451 0.37 -1.47 -10.63
N GLY A 452 1.39 -2.30 -10.44
CA GLY A 452 2.26 -2.30 -9.27
C GLY A 452 1.74 -3.11 -8.09
N ASN A 453 0.80 -4.04 -8.29
CA ASN A 453 0.30 -4.93 -7.23
C ASN A 453 1.20 -6.16 -7.00
N CYS A 454 2.08 -6.49 -7.94
CA CYS A 454 2.96 -7.65 -7.88
C CYS A 454 4.18 -7.49 -8.77
N ASP A 455 5.21 -8.28 -8.48
CA ASP A 455 6.36 -8.52 -9.34
C ASP A 455 6.39 -10.01 -9.68
N ILE A 456 6.27 -10.37 -10.96
CA ILE A 456 6.34 -11.75 -11.41
C ILE A 456 7.81 -12.18 -11.43
N ILE A 457 8.22 -12.99 -10.46
CA ILE A 457 9.61 -13.43 -10.34
C ILE A 457 9.87 -14.70 -11.15
N GLY A 458 8.82 -15.43 -11.53
CA GLY A 458 8.93 -16.51 -12.51
C GLY A 458 7.60 -17.10 -12.97
N GLU A 459 7.65 -17.74 -14.13
CA GLU A 459 6.53 -18.44 -14.76
C GLU A 459 7.01 -19.79 -15.30
N THR A 460 6.28 -20.84 -14.98
CA THR A 460 6.61 -22.20 -15.42
C THR A 460 5.42 -22.89 -16.09
N HIS A 461 5.74 -23.74 -17.06
CA HIS A 461 4.77 -24.64 -17.69
C HIS A 461 4.88 -26.04 -17.09
N ASN A 462 3.79 -26.65 -16.62
CA ASN A 462 3.80 -27.88 -15.80
C ASN A 462 3.32 -29.16 -16.51
N THR A 463 3.19 -29.14 -17.83
CA THR A 463 3.03 -30.37 -18.62
C THR A 463 4.13 -30.50 -19.68
N GLY A 464 4.31 -31.71 -20.20
CA GLY A 464 5.28 -32.05 -21.24
C GLY A 464 4.90 -31.54 -22.63
N PHE A 465 4.00 -30.56 -22.71
CA PHE A 465 3.66 -29.89 -23.96
C PHE A 465 4.82 -29.03 -24.44
N VAL A 466 5.45 -29.46 -25.54
CA VAL A 466 6.66 -28.85 -26.09
C VAL A 466 6.54 -27.35 -26.31
N LYS A 467 5.36 -26.85 -26.73
CA LYS A 467 5.12 -25.44 -27.07
C LYS A 467 4.47 -24.62 -25.96
N GLY A 468 4.04 -25.24 -24.86
CA GLY A 468 3.23 -24.58 -23.83
C GLY A 468 3.90 -23.33 -23.26
N ILE A 469 5.18 -23.46 -22.88
CA ILE A 469 5.98 -22.33 -22.38
C ILE A 469 6.18 -21.20 -23.42
N GLY A 470 6.13 -21.52 -24.71
CA GLY A 470 6.17 -20.51 -25.76
C GLY A 470 4.91 -19.64 -25.79
N GLY A 471 3.75 -20.22 -25.47
CA GLY A 471 2.50 -19.47 -25.30
C GLY A 471 2.54 -18.54 -24.08
N VAL A 472 3.10 -19.02 -22.97
CA VAL A 472 3.36 -18.22 -21.77
C VAL A 472 4.24 -17.00 -22.11
N ASP A 473 5.35 -17.22 -22.83
CA ASP A 473 6.26 -16.13 -23.19
C ASP A 473 5.68 -15.14 -24.22
N VAL A 474 4.82 -15.60 -25.14
CA VAL A 474 4.08 -14.70 -26.03
C VAL A 474 3.24 -13.71 -25.22
N ILE A 475 2.49 -14.20 -24.23
CA ILE A 475 1.63 -13.34 -23.40
C ILE A 475 2.50 -12.39 -22.58
N ALA A 476 3.53 -12.88 -21.90
CA ALA A 476 4.41 -12.01 -21.12
C ALA A 476 5.13 -10.95 -21.96
N THR A 477 5.60 -11.32 -23.15
CA THR A 477 6.21 -10.38 -24.12
C THR A 477 5.20 -9.30 -24.53
N PHE A 478 3.95 -9.67 -24.77
CA PHE A 478 2.87 -8.72 -25.06
C PHE A 478 2.60 -7.75 -23.89
N TYR A 479 2.87 -8.14 -22.65
CA TYR A 479 2.78 -7.26 -21.47
C TYR A 479 4.11 -6.59 -21.06
N ASN A 480 5.19 -6.71 -21.86
CA ASN A 480 6.54 -6.14 -21.59
C ASN A 480 7.21 -6.75 -20.35
N GLN A 481 6.79 -7.96 -19.97
CA GLN A 481 7.30 -8.66 -18.79
C GLN A 481 8.39 -9.66 -19.21
N THR A 482 9.59 -9.12 -19.46
CA THR A 482 10.75 -9.93 -19.93
C THR A 482 11.75 -10.28 -18.84
N SER A 483 11.66 -9.66 -17.67
CA SER A 483 12.60 -9.86 -16.56
C SER A 483 12.01 -10.82 -15.51
N ARG A 484 11.95 -12.10 -15.82
CA ARG A 484 11.46 -13.16 -14.92
C ARG A 484 12.17 -14.49 -15.20
N GLU A 485 12.17 -15.39 -14.23
CA GLU A 485 12.63 -16.76 -14.48
C GLU A 485 11.56 -17.52 -15.27
N ILE A 486 11.98 -18.19 -16.34
CA ILE A 486 11.09 -19.01 -17.15
C ILE A 486 11.56 -20.45 -17.12
N GLY A 487 10.64 -21.40 -16.99
CA GLY A 487 10.98 -22.82 -16.95
C GLY A 487 9.86 -23.72 -17.44
N ALA A 488 10.19 -24.96 -17.72
CA ALA A 488 9.20 -25.92 -18.21
C ALA A 488 9.44 -27.32 -17.66
N TYR A 489 8.36 -28.07 -17.51
CA TYR A 489 8.38 -29.50 -17.29
C TYR A 489 8.70 -30.22 -18.61
N THR A 490 9.63 -31.17 -18.58
CA THR A 490 10.08 -31.93 -19.76
C THR A 490 9.84 -33.43 -19.62
N GLY A 491 9.04 -33.85 -18.64
CA GLY A 491 8.74 -35.26 -18.40
C GLY A 491 7.61 -35.78 -19.31
N PRO A 492 7.21 -37.06 -19.14
CA PRO A 492 6.32 -37.73 -20.08
C PRO A 492 4.84 -37.33 -19.97
N TRP A 493 4.39 -36.76 -18.84
CA TRP A 493 3.01 -36.31 -18.66
C TRP A 493 2.66 -35.23 -19.70
N GLY A 494 1.58 -35.41 -20.45
CA GLY A 494 1.19 -34.47 -21.53
C GLY A 494 2.13 -34.47 -22.76
N GLY A 495 3.17 -35.32 -22.81
CA GLY A 495 4.19 -35.30 -23.88
C GLY A 495 3.89 -36.18 -25.10
N SER A 496 2.86 -37.04 -25.04
CA SER A 496 2.48 -37.91 -26.16
C SER A 496 2.00 -37.12 -27.38
N SER A 497 2.09 -37.68 -28.58
CA SER A 497 1.63 -36.98 -29.79
C SER A 497 0.15 -36.59 -29.75
N ASP A 498 -0.70 -37.45 -29.18
CA ASP A 498 -2.13 -37.16 -29.03
C ASP A 498 -2.36 -36.04 -28.00
N ALA A 499 -1.63 -36.08 -26.88
CA ALA A 499 -1.69 -35.04 -25.85
C ALA A 499 -1.18 -33.68 -26.36
N GLN A 500 -0.09 -33.65 -27.13
CA GLN A 500 0.40 -32.41 -27.73
C GLN A 500 -0.62 -31.82 -28.71
N ASN A 501 -1.30 -32.65 -29.51
CA ASN A 501 -2.36 -32.17 -30.41
C ASN A 501 -3.58 -31.64 -29.65
N ALA A 502 -3.93 -32.23 -28.50
CA ALA A 502 -5.04 -31.79 -27.68
C ALA A 502 -4.75 -30.45 -26.96
N GLN A 503 -3.49 -30.22 -26.56
CA GLN A 503 -3.06 -28.99 -25.90
C GLN A 503 -2.77 -27.84 -26.89
N ASP A 504 -2.55 -28.10 -28.18
CA ASP A 504 -2.23 -27.06 -29.16
C ASP A 504 -3.51 -26.39 -29.73
N SER A 505 -4.44 -25.99 -28.85
CA SER A 505 -5.73 -25.39 -29.23
C SER A 505 -5.56 -23.99 -29.85
N TYR A 506 -4.66 -23.19 -29.28
CA TYR A 506 -4.36 -21.82 -29.71
C TYR A 506 -2.87 -21.47 -29.67
N THR A 507 -2.04 -22.23 -28.96
CA THR A 507 -0.63 -21.89 -28.71
C THR A 507 0.20 -21.68 -29.98
N SER A 508 0.14 -22.60 -30.96
CA SER A 508 0.82 -22.41 -32.25
C SER A 508 0.35 -21.20 -33.04
N MET A 509 -0.93 -20.86 -32.94
CA MET A 509 -1.48 -19.68 -33.60
C MET A 509 -0.90 -18.41 -32.96
N LEU A 510 -0.84 -18.35 -31.63
CA LEU A 510 -0.25 -17.22 -30.91
C LEU A 510 1.25 -17.07 -31.24
N GLU A 511 1.98 -18.17 -31.23
CA GLU A 511 3.43 -18.21 -31.50
C GLU A 511 3.79 -17.71 -32.91
N GLN A 512 2.89 -17.92 -33.89
CA GLN A 512 3.02 -17.42 -35.26
C GLN A 512 2.59 -15.95 -35.40
N ALA A 513 1.59 -15.51 -34.63
CA ALA A 513 1.00 -14.18 -34.74
C ALA A 513 1.75 -13.11 -33.92
N TYR A 514 2.41 -13.51 -32.84
CA TYR A 514 3.00 -12.60 -31.85
C TYR A 514 4.51 -12.86 -31.64
N PRO A 515 5.29 -11.80 -31.35
CA PRO A 515 6.71 -11.96 -31.05
C PRO A 515 6.89 -12.68 -29.71
N SER A 516 7.89 -13.57 -29.66
CA SER A 516 8.32 -14.28 -28.46
C SER A 516 9.77 -14.73 -28.64
N ASP A 517 10.55 -14.67 -27.56
CA ASP A 517 11.95 -15.13 -27.54
C ASP A 517 12.05 -16.63 -27.22
N VAL A 518 11.00 -17.19 -26.59
CA VAL A 518 10.90 -18.61 -26.23
C VAL A 518 9.84 -19.30 -27.07
N LYS A 519 10.20 -20.46 -27.65
CA LYS A 519 9.31 -21.22 -28.53
C LYS A 519 8.98 -22.59 -27.96
N THR A 520 9.94 -23.27 -27.35
CA THR A 520 9.74 -24.58 -26.77
C THR A 520 10.35 -24.72 -25.38
N PHE A 521 10.03 -25.81 -24.68
CA PHE A 521 10.67 -26.12 -23.40
C PHE A 521 12.21 -26.27 -23.48
N ASP A 522 12.79 -26.44 -24.67
CA ASP A 522 14.24 -26.67 -24.86
C ASP A 522 15.00 -25.33 -24.83
N ASP A 523 14.27 -24.21 -25.01
CA ASP A 523 14.82 -22.86 -24.96
C ASP A 523 14.99 -22.35 -23.52
N VAL A 524 14.45 -23.07 -22.53
CA VAL A 524 14.37 -22.64 -21.12
C VAL A 524 14.95 -23.68 -20.17
N GLN A 525 15.16 -23.30 -18.92
CA GLN A 525 15.62 -24.21 -17.86
C GLN A 525 14.46 -25.12 -17.37
N SER A 526 14.80 -26.14 -16.60
CA SER A 526 13.78 -26.98 -15.96
C SER A 526 12.91 -26.17 -15.01
N GLY A 527 11.66 -26.58 -14.78
CA GLY A 527 10.79 -25.97 -13.76
C GLY A 527 11.49 -25.87 -12.40
N VAL A 528 12.19 -26.93 -11.97
CA VAL A 528 12.96 -26.95 -10.71
C VAL A 528 14.06 -25.88 -10.67
N ASP A 529 14.80 -25.69 -11.77
CA ASP A 529 15.87 -24.69 -11.81
C ASP A 529 15.32 -23.26 -11.86
N ALA A 530 14.17 -23.05 -12.52
CA ALA A 530 13.47 -21.77 -12.51
C ALA A 530 13.00 -21.40 -11.11
N TYR A 531 12.32 -22.32 -10.40
CA TYR A 531 11.96 -22.12 -9.00
C TYR A 531 13.20 -21.88 -8.13
N ARG A 532 14.27 -22.67 -8.30
CA ARG A 532 15.51 -22.50 -7.53
C ARG A 532 16.11 -21.11 -7.70
N LYS A 533 16.14 -20.59 -8.93
CA LYS A 533 16.71 -19.27 -9.23
C LYS A 533 15.82 -18.13 -8.73
N ALA A 534 14.52 -18.22 -8.95
CA ALA A 534 13.55 -17.23 -8.49
C ALA A 534 13.52 -17.15 -6.95
N LEU A 535 13.35 -18.30 -6.26
CA LEU A 535 13.33 -18.36 -4.80
C LEU A 535 14.69 -17.98 -4.19
N GLY A 536 15.80 -18.32 -4.85
CA GLY A 536 17.15 -17.98 -4.39
C GLY A 536 17.41 -16.48 -4.28
N ALA A 537 16.71 -15.66 -5.06
CA ALA A 537 16.81 -14.19 -5.04
C ALA A 537 15.79 -13.52 -4.11
N ALA A 538 14.73 -14.22 -3.71
CA ALA A 538 13.64 -13.67 -2.91
C ALA A 538 14.00 -13.55 -1.42
N GLU A 539 13.29 -12.66 -0.71
CA GLU A 539 13.33 -12.59 0.76
C GLU A 539 12.61 -13.79 1.40
N ASP A 540 12.95 -14.11 2.64
CA ASP A 540 12.28 -15.19 3.36
C ASP A 540 10.80 -14.87 3.56
N LYS A 541 9.94 -15.88 3.39
CA LYS A 541 8.48 -15.76 3.57
C LYS A 541 7.84 -14.60 2.79
N SER A 542 8.31 -14.36 1.56
CA SER A 542 7.86 -13.24 0.72
C SER A 542 7.17 -13.67 -0.57
N VAL A 543 7.30 -14.94 -0.97
CA VAL A 543 6.82 -15.42 -2.28
C VAL A 543 5.43 -16.06 -2.16
N THR A 544 4.54 -15.70 -3.08
CA THR A 544 3.26 -16.37 -3.30
C THR A 544 3.33 -17.20 -4.58
N VAL A 545 2.87 -18.44 -4.52
CA VAL A 545 2.77 -19.34 -5.68
C VAL A 545 1.30 -19.43 -6.12
N ALA A 546 1.02 -19.12 -7.38
CA ALA A 546 -0.24 -19.44 -8.05
C ALA A 546 -0.05 -20.74 -8.85
N SER A 547 -0.64 -21.83 -8.37
CA SER A 547 -0.65 -23.12 -9.04
C SER A 547 -1.97 -23.26 -9.78
N ILE A 548 -1.94 -23.09 -11.10
CA ILE A 548 -3.10 -23.01 -11.99
C ILE A 548 -2.99 -24.06 -13.10
N GLY A 549 -2.72 -25.30 -12.72
CA GLY A 549 -2.53 -26.40 -13.64
C GLY A 549 -2.04 -27.64 -12.91
N GLU A 550 -1.32 -28.49 -13.63
CA GLU A 550 -0.87 -29.78 -13.10
C GLU A 550 0.27 -29.65 -12.07
N LEU A 551 0.36 -30.61 -11.14
CA LEU A 551 1.30 -30.51 -10.01
C LEU A 551 2.68 -31.15 -10.26
N THR A 552 3.02 -31.49 -11.50
CA THR A 552 4.26 -32.20 -11.81
C THR A 552 5.52 -31.38 -11.49
N ASN A 553 5.54 -30.09 -11.86
CA ASN A 553 6.62 -29.17 -11.51
C ASN A 553 6.74 -29.03 -9.99
N LEU A 554 5.63 -28.75 -9.29
CA LEU A 554 5.62 -28.58 -7.85
C LEU A 554 6.09 -29.83 -7.11
N ARG A 555 5.68 -31.04 -7.54
CA ARG A 555 6.18 -32.32 -7.02
C ARG A 555 7.70 -32.39 -7.10
N ASP A 556 8.25 -32.06 -8.27
CA ASP A 556 9.69 -32.12 -8.50
C ASP A 556 10.43 -31.03 -7.69
N VAL A 557 9.83 -29.84 -7.55
CA VAL A 557 10.35 -28.72 -6.75
C VAL A 557 10.39 -29.05 -5.27
N VAL A 558 9.29 -29.47 -4.65
CA VAL A 558 9.25 -29.75 -3.21
C VAL A 558 10.11 -30.96 -2.84
N THR A 559 10.36 -31.87 -3.80
CA THR A 559 11.29 -33.00 -3.63
C THR A 559 12.74 -32.56 -3.74
N ALA A 560 13.07 -31.71 -4.71
CA ALA A 560 14.45 -31.33 -5.01
C ALA A 560 14.99 -30.16 -4.16
N ILE A 561 14.11 -29.25 -3.72
CA ILE A 561 14.48 -28.01 -2.99
C ILE A 561 13.58 -27.69 -1.78
N PRO A 562 13.25 -28.65 -0.89
CA PRO A 562 12.31 -28.43 0.22
C PRO A 562 12.74 -27.29 1.17
N ASP A 563 14.03 -27.18 1.49
CA ASP A 563 14.55 -26.14 2.40
C ASP A 563 14.42 -24.72 1.81
N LEU A 564 14.67 -24.58 0.50
CA LEU A 564 14.54 -23.29 -0.17
C LEU A 564 13.07 -22.93 -0.36
N PHE A 565 12.24 -23.89 -0.73
CA PHE A 565 10.80 -23.68 -0.86
C PHE A 565 10.18 -23.26 0.48
N SER A 566 10.46 -24.01 1.55
CA SER A 566 9.97 -23.71 2.90
C SER A 566 10.43 -22.36 3.44
N SER A 567 11.66 -21.92 3.16
CA SER A 567 12.18 -20.63 3.65
C SER A 567 11.60 -19.43 2.92
N LYS A 568 11.30 -19.55 1.62
CA LYS A 568 10.95 -18.41 0.75
C LYS A 568 9.46 -18.25 0.50
N VAL A 569 8.73 -19.36 0.38
CA VAL A 569 7.30 -19.34 0.09
C VAL A 569 6.51 -19.04 1.36
N LYS A 570 5.52 -18.15 1.23
CA LYS A 570 4.58 -17.76 2.28
C LYS A 570 3.21 -18.40 2.05
N ASP A 571 2.70 -18.24 0.84
CA ASP A 571 1.35 -18.64 0.45
C ASP A 571 1.42 -19.44 -0.86
N ILE A 572 0.61 -20.50 -0.98
CA ILE A 572 0.32 -21.17 -2.25
C ILE A 572 -1.19 -21.24 -2.45
N ILE A 573 -1.64 -20.83 -3.63
CA ILE A 573 -3.03 -20.84 -4.05
C ILE A 573 -3.14 -21.86 -5.17
N TYR A 574 -3.95 -22.88 -4.96
CA TYR A 574 -4.28 -23.90 -5.95
C TYR A 574 -5.61 -23.53 -6.64
N MET A 575 -5.61 -23.46 -7.96
CA MET A 575 -6.79 -23.83 -8.72
C MET A 575 -6.96 -25.33 -8.55
N ASP A 576 -8.08 -25.74 -7.99
CA ASP A 576 -8.29 -27.13 -7.59
C ASP A 576 -9.53 -27.72 -8.30
N GLY A 577 -10.64 -26.99 -8.27
CA GLY A 577 -11.87 -27.44 -8.90
C GLY A 577 -12.57 -28.61 -8.21
N GLY A 578 -11.90 -29.30 -7.28
CA GLY A 578 -12.47 -30.34 -6.42
C GLY A 578 -12.71 -31.65 -7.15
N TYR A 579 -11.98 -31.90 -8.25
CA TYR A 579 -12.02 -33.15 -8.99
C TYR A 579 -10.61 -33.54 -9.47
N ASN A 580 -10.11 -34.69 -9.01
CA ASN A 580 -8.86 -35.29 -9.50
C ASN A 580 -7.68 -34.30 -9.50
N PHE A 581 -7.44 -33.69 -8.33
CA PHE A 581 -6.52 -32.58 -8.12
C PHE A 581 -5.11 -32.90 -8.62
N GLY A 582 -4.60 -32.04 -9.50
CA GLY A 582 -3.24 -32.12 -10.05
C GLY A 582 -2.99 -33.19 -11.11
N CYS A 583 -4.03 -33.92 -11.56
CA CYS A 583 -4.04 -34.83 -12.73
C CYS A 583 -5.42 -34.88 -13.43
N GLY A 584 -6.16 -33.77 -13.40
CA GLY A 584 -7.58 -33.70 -13.73
C GLY A 584 -7.92 -34.19 -15.14
N ASP A 585 -6.99 -33.98 -16.08
CA ASP A 585 -7.16 -34.20 -17.52
C ASP A 585 -6.58 -35.53 -18.03
N SER A 586 -6.65 -36.54 -17.16
CA SER A 586 -6.17 -37.90 -17.39
C SER A 586 -7.12 -38.82 -18.16
N ALA A 587 -6.54 -39.78 -18.90
CA ALA A 587 -7.29 -40.84 -19.58
C ALA A 587 -8.10 -41.69 -18.60
N GLY A 588 -9.43 -41.48 -18.57
CA GLY A 588 -10.33 -42.14 -17.62
C GLY A 588 -11.08 -41.17 -16.70
N SER A 589 -10.74 -39.89 -16.71
CA SER A 589 -11.60 -38.84 -16.15
C SER A 589 -12.91 -38.78 -16.94
N GLU A 590 -14.02 -38.44 -16.27
CA GLU A 590 -15.31 -38.25 -16.94
C GLU A 590 -15.33 -37.02 -17.87
N TRP A 591 -14.32 -36.14 -17.76
CA TRP A 591 -14.33 -34.78 -18.32
C TRP A 591 -13.28 -34.53 -19.41
N SER A 592 -12.07 -35.09 -19.32
CA SER A 592 -10.95 -34.79 -20.23
C SER A 592 -9.91 -35.92 -20.34
N PRO A 593 -10.04 -36.91 -21.24
CA PRO A 593 -9.10 -38.03 -21.33
C PRO A 593 -7.85 -37.78 -22.19
N TRP A 594 -7.38 -36.54 -22.32
CA TRP A 594 -6.53 -36.14 -23.46
C TRP A 594 -5.03 -36.04 -23.15
N LEU A 595 -4.60 -35.91 -21.89
CA LEU A 595 -3.17 -35.79 -21.55
C LEU A 595 -2.41 -37.13 -21.49
N GLY A 596 -3.14 -38.25 -21.57
CA GLY A 596 -2.57 -39.58 -21.70
C GLY A 596 -2.47 -40.35 -20.38
N SER A 597 -1.39 -41.12 -20.22
CA SER A 597 -1.23 -42.06 -19.10
C SER A 597 -0.85 -41.35 -17.80
N THR A 598 -1.58 -41.63 -16.72
CA THR A 598 -1.39 -41.03 -15.39
C THR A 598 -0.15 -41.51 -14.64
N VAL A 599 0.61 -42.46 -15.19
CA VAL A 599 1.72 -43.13 -14.49
C VAL A 599 2.75 -42.14 -13.92
N ASP A 600 2.98 -41.01 -14.59
CA ASP A 600 3.86 -39.96 -14.06
C ASP A 600 3.15 -39.03 -13.09
N CYS A 601 1.90 -38.68 -13.39
CA CYS A 601 1.15 -37.67 -12.65
C CYS A 601 0.62 -38.19 -11.30
N ASP A 602 0.16 -39.44 -11.25
CA ASP A 602 -0.42 -40.07 -10.05
C ASP A 602 0.53 -39.94 -8.85
N GLY A 603 0.00 -39.41 -7.76
CA GLY A 603 0.71 -39.15 -6.51
C GLY A 603 1.37 -37.77 -6.43
N ALA A 604 1.42 -36.97 -7.51
CA ALA A 604 1.98 -35.62 -7.46
C ALA A 604 1.28 -34.74 -6.43
N ALA A 605 -0.06 -34.71 -6.45
CA ALA A 605 -0.86 -33.91 -5.53
C ALA A 605 -0.65 -34.31 -4.07
N GLN A 606 -0.69 -35.61 -3.78
CA GLN A 606 -0.39 -36.14 -2.44
C GLN A 606 1.00 -35.70 -1.97
N VAL A 607 2.04 -35.86 -2.79
CA VAL A 607 3.42 -35.45 -2.44
C VAL A 607 3.51 -33.96 -2.15
N VAL A 608 2.90 -33.11 -2.99
CA VAL A 608 2.95 -31.65 -2.82
C VAL A 608 2.24 -31.22 -1.54
N VAL A 609 1.01 -31.67 -1.35
CA VAL A 609 0.18 -31.30 -0.18
C VAL A 609 0.81 -31.82 1.12
N ASP A 610 1.28 -33.07 1.16
CA ASP A 610 1.92 -33.64 2.34
C ASP A 610 3.24 -32.91 2.67
N ALA A 611 4.07 -32.64 1.66
CA ALA A 611 5.34 -31.96 1.86
C ALA A 611 5.14 -30.54 2.42
N ILE A 612 4.22 -29.76 1.85
CA ILE A 612 3.96 -28.39 2.28
C ILE A 612 3.26 -28.36 3.64
N THR A 613 2.40 -29.34 3.94
CA THR A 613 1.80 -29.51 5.28
C THR A 613 2.88 -29.79 6.32
N ALA A 614 3.85 -30.65 6.02
CA ALA A 614 4.98 -30.93 6.91
C ALA A 614 5.91 -29.72 7.15
N MET A 615 5.96 -28.76 6.23
CA MET A 615 6.72 -27.51 6.39
C MET A 615 6.08 -26.53 7.40
N GLY A 616 4.76 -26.64 7.66
CA GLY A 616 4.03 -25.94 8.72
C GLY A 616 3.78 -24.43 8.52
N ASP A 617 4.77 -23.71 8.00
CA ASP A 617 4.77 -22.23 7.93
C ASP A 617 4.34 -21.67 6.57
N ILE A 618 3.83 -22.52 5.67
CA ILE A 618 3.30 -22.10 4.35
C ILE A 618 1.78 -22.24 4.39
N LYS A 619 1.05 -21.19 4.03
CA LYS A 619 -0.40 -21.27 3.91
C LYS A 619 -0.79 -21.92 2.57
N GLN A 620 -1.63 -22.95 2.63
CA GLN A 620 -2.19 -23.63 1.47
C GLN A 620 -3.64 -23.22 1.29
N VAL A 621 -3.99 -22.68 0.13
CA VAL A 621 -5.35 -22.21 -0.19
C VAL A 621 -5.89 -22.98 -1.40
N PHE A 622 -6.98 -23.70 -1.21
CA PHE A 622 -7.65 -24.48 -2.25
C PHE A 622 -8.85 -23.68 -2.76
N SER A 623 -8.79 -23.25 -4.03
CA SER A 623 -9.88 -22.53 -4.70
C SER A 623 -10.75 -23.48 -5.51
N LEU A 624 -11.99 -23.59 -5.07
CA LEU A 624 -13.05 -24.36 -5.72
C LEU A 624 -13.98 -23.48 -6.56
N ASN A 625 -13.54 -22.26 -6.87
CA ASN A 625 -14.32 -21.25 -7.58
C ASN A 625 -13.94 -21.20 -9.06
N GLY A 626 -14.90 -20.87 -9.93
CA GLY A 626 -14.64 -20.60 -11.35
C GLY A 626 -15.65 -21.24 -12.29
N GLY A 627 -16.18 -22.41 -11.93
CA GLY A 627 -17.07 -23.20 -12.78
C GLY A 627 -18.35 -22.51 -13.26
N ASP A 628 -18.78 -21.45 -12.57
CA ASP A 628 -19.96 -20.66 -12.93
C ASP A 628 -19.69 -19.14 -13.06
N VAL A 629 -18.42 -18.76 -13.15
CA VAL A 629 -17.97 -17.39 -13.46
C VAL A 629 -17.39 -17.41 -14.87
N PHE A 630 -18.14 -16.90 -15.85
CA PHE A 630 -17.75 -16.94 -17.26
C PHE A 630 -17.17 -15.61 -17.72
N THR A 631 -15.96 -15.61 -18.28
CA THR A 631 -15.27 -14.42 -18.80
C THR A 631 -14.91 -14.58 -20.28
N GLY A 632 -14.52 -13.49 -20.93
CA GLY A 632 -14.07 -13.43 -22.32
C GLY A 632 -15.15 -13.09 -23.34
N SER A 633 -16.44 -13.10 -22.96
CA SER A 633 -17.53 -12.72 -23.88
C SER A 633 -17.39 -11.29 -24.41
N ARG A 634 -16.83 -10.39 -23.59
CA ARG A 634 -16.67 -8.97 -23.94
C ARG A 634 -15.62 -8.70 -25.02
N PHE A 635 -14.76 -9.67 -25.34
CA PHE A 635 -13.89 -9.55 -26.51
C PHE A 635 -14.68 -9.43 -27.82
N ASN A 636 -15.90 -9.97 -27.86
CA ASN A 636 -16.81 -9.86 -29.00
C ASN A 636 -17.45 -8.48 -29.11
N ASP A 637 -17.60 -7.80 -27.97
CA ASP A 637 -18.05 -6.42 -27.89
C ASP A 637 -16.90 -5.47 -28.22
N GLY A 638 -15.91 -5.86 -29.03
CA GLY A 638 -14.78 -5.00 -29.43
C GLY A 638 -13.77 -4.65 -28.34
N CYS A 639 -13.96 -5.05 -27.07
CA CYS A 639 -13.00 -4.79 -26.01
C CYS A 639 -11.73 -5.63 -26.16
N GLY A 640 -10.64 -5.22 -25.48
CA GLY A 640 -9.38 -5.95 -25.41
C GLY A 640 -8.59 -6.01 -26.73
N SER A 641 -7.34 -6.47 -26.64
CA SER A 641 -6.45 -6.66 -27.78
C SER A 641 -5.38 -7.73 -27.48
N GLY A 642 -4.71 -8.21 -28.52
CA GLY A 642 -3.52 -9.05 -28.38
C GLY A 642 -3.79 -10.55 -28.19
N PRO A 643 -2.77 -11.30 -27.74
CA PRO A 643 -2.76 -12.76 -27.81
C PRO A 643 -3.86 -13.42 -26.99
N VAL A 644 -4.24 -12.84 -25.85
CA VAL A 644 -5.28 -13.43 -24.99
C VAL A 644 -6.66 -13.29 -25.62
N LYS A 645 -6.96 -12.16 -26.26
CA LYS A 645 -8.20 -11.99 -27.03
C LYS A 645 -8.29 -13.02 -28.16
N ASP A 646 -7.21 -13.17 -28.93
CA ASP A 646 -7.16 -14.11 -30.05
C ASP A 646 -7.28 -15.56 -29.58
N ALA A 647 -6.65 -15.90 -28.45
CA ALA A 647 -6.77 -17.22 -27.81
C ALA A 647 -8.22 -17.53 -27.44
N TYR A 648 -8.89 -16.61 -26.73
CA TYR A 648 -10.30 -16.76 -26.35
C TYR A 648 -11.17 -16.92 -27.58
N GLN A 649 -11.07 -16.02 -28.56
CA GLN A 649 -11.88 -16.07 -29.78
C GLN A 649 -11.70 -17.38 -30.55
N LYS A 650 -10.46 -17.89 -30.62
CA LYS A 650 -10.13 -19.17 -31.24
C LYS A 650 -10.72 -20.36 -30.47
N TYR A 651 -10.51 -20.40 -29.16
CA TYR A 651 -10.87 -21.54 -28.33
C TYR A 651 -12.38 -21.64 -28.10
N THR A 652 -13.02 -20.54 -27.69
CA THR A 652 -14.44 -20.51 -27.35
C THR A 652 -15.33 -20.33 -28.59
N SER A 653 -14.74 -20.16 -29.77
CA SER A 653 -15.45 -19.77 -31.00
C SER A 653 -16.26 -18.49 -30.82
N ASN A 654 -15.63 -17.45 -30.23
CA ASN A 654 -16.26 -16.18 -29.86
C ASN A 654 -17.32 -16.31 -28.74
N GLY A 655 -17.09 -17.20 -27.77
CA GLY A 655 -17.89 -17.35 -26.55
C GLY A 655 -17.13 -16.93 -25.28
N SER A 656 -17.65 -17.36 -24.13
CA SER A 656 -16.99 -17.21 -22.82
C SER A 656 -16.52 -18.57 -22.26
N ARG A 657 -15.65 -18.52 -21.25
CA ARG A 657 -15.11 -19.71 -20.56
C ARG A 657 -15.20 -19.54 -19.02
N PRO A 658 -15.43 -20.62 -18.24
CA PRO A 658 -15.25 -20.60 -16.79
C PRO A 658 -13.89 -20.02 -16.40
N SER A 659 -13.82 -19.36 -15.24
CA SER A 659 -12.68 -18.51 -14.87
C SER A 659 -11.95 -19.06 -13.65
N TRP A 660 -11.55 -20.33 -13.70
CA TRP A 660 -10.93 -21.00 -12.55
C TRP A 660 -9.57 -20.38 -12.21
N ASP A 661 -8.68 -20.35 -13.20
CA ASP A 661 -7.31 -19.87 -13.02
C ASP A 661 -7.25 -18.37 -12.77
N LEU A 662 -8.12 -17.60 -13.44
CA LEU A 662 -8.21 -16.15 -13.28
C LEU A 662 -8.49 -15.79 -11.82
N ILE A 663 -9.40 -16.52 -11.16
CA ILE A 663 -9.75 -16.29 -9.76
C ILE A 663 -8.58 -16.67 -8.86
N ALA A 664 -7.91 -17.80 -9.11
CA ALA A 664 -6.76 -18.24 -8.33
C ALA A 664 -5.60 -17.22 -8.39
N VAL A 665 -5.25 -16.75 -9.59
CA VAL A 665 -4.22 -15.72 -9.79
C VAL A 665 -4.63 -14.39 -9.17
N TYR A 666 -5.88 -13.96 -9.34
CA TYR A 666 -6.37 -12.72 -8.73
C TYR A 666 -6.23 -12.77 -7.20
N MET A 667 -6.59 -13.89 -6.57
CA MET A 667 -6.46 -14.08 -5.13
C MET A 667 -5.00 -14.18 -4.68
N ALA A 668 -4.12 -14.78 -5.49
CA ALA A 668 -2.69 -14.82 -5.20
C ALA A 668 -2.07 -13.42 -5.13
N ILE A 669 -2.57 -12.47 -5.93
CA ILE A 669 -2.05 -11.09 -6.01
C ILE A 669 -2.74 -10.16 -5.01
N LEU A 670 -4.07 -10.16 -4.97
CA LEU A 670 -4.86 -9.17 -4.23
C LEU A 670 -5.39 -9.68 -2.89
N GLY A 671 -5.08 -10.93 -2.54
CA GLY A 671 -5.46 -11.55 -1.27
C GLY A 671 -6.72 -12.41 -1.38
N TYR A 672 -6.81 -13.37 -0.47
CA TYR A 672 -7.90 -14.36 -0.38
C TYR A 672 -9.19 -13.83 0.27
N ASP A 673 -9.24 -12.55 0.65
CA ASP A 673 -10.43 -11.78 1.08
C ASP A 673 -10.98 -10.87 -0.04
N SER A 674 -10.34 -10.89 -1.22
CA SER A 674 -10.79 -10.20 -2.41
C SER A 674 -11.95 -10.93 -3.11
N LEU A 675 -12.54 -10.36 -4.17
CA LEU A 675 -13.65 -10.98 -4.93
C LEU A 675 -14.85 -11.42 -4.07
N TYR A 676 -15.12 -10.72 -2.95
CA TYR A 676 -16.21 -11.06 -2.03
C TYR A 676 -16.10 -12.49 -1.46
N SER A 677 -14.87 -12.95 -1.23
CA SER A 677 -14.60 -14.29 -0.73
C SER A 677 -14.66 -14.42 0.79
N SER A 678 -14.81 -15.66 1.22
CA SER A 678 -14.66 -16.09 2.60
C SER A 678 -13.77 -17.34 2.65
N MET A 679 -13.09 -17.55 3.78
CA MET A 679 -12.22 -18.71 3.96
C MET A 679 -12.69 -19.59 5.12
N ASN A 680 -12.51 -20.89 4.95
CA ASN A 680 -12.71 -21.89 5.98
C ASN A 680 -11.42 -22.66 6.21
N LYS A 681 -10.99 -22.78 7.47
CA LYS A 681 -9.84 -23.62 7.82
C LYS A 681 -10.22 -25.10 7.71
N VAL A 682 -9.39 -25.87 7.04
CA VAL A 682 -9.62 -27.30 6.76
C VAL A 682 -8.35 -28.11 6.99
N SER A 683 -8.49 -29.43 7.11
CA SER A 683 -7.43 -30.39 6.82
C SER A 683 -7.84 -31.09 5.52
N VAL A 684 -6.96 -31.10 4.53
CA VAL A 684 -7.17 -31.74 3.23
C VAL A 684 -6.33 -33.00 3.19
N ASP A 685 -6.99 -34.15 3.05
CA ASP A 685 -6.37 -35.44 2.77
C ASP A 685 -6.47 -35.70 1.27
N VAL A 686 -5.33 -35.95 0.61
CA VAL A 686 -5.25 -36.20 -0.82
C VAL A 686 -4.70 -37.60 -1.04
N ASP A 687 -5.46 -38.43 -1.74
CA ASP A 687 -5.02 -39.79 -2.04
C ASP A 687 -4.05 -39.85 -3.23
N TYR A 688 -3.53 -41.04 -3.50
CA TYR A 688 -2.58 -41.26 -4.60
C TYR A 688 -3.15 -40.86 -5.97
N PHE A 689 -4.47 -40.89 -6.16
CA PHE A 689 -5.14 -40.54 -7.41
C PHE A 689 -5.64 -39.09 -7.43
N GLY A 690 -5.22 -38.25 -6.49
CA GLY A 690 -5.67 -36.85 -6.42
C GLY A 690 -7.11 -36.68 -5.95
N SER A 691 -7.72 -37.71 -5.34
CA SER A 691 -9.04 -37.56 -4.70
C SER A 691 -8.87 -36.87 -3.35
N GLU A 692 -9.60 -35.77 -3.17
CA GLU A 692 -9.49 -34.94 -1.98
C GLU A 692 -10.63 -35.19 -1.00
N THR A 693 -10.30 -35.14 0.29
CA THR A 693 -11.28 -35.12 1.38
C THR A 693 -11.03 -33.93 2.28
N TYR A 694 -12.01 -33.02 2.33
CA TYR A 694 -11.94 -31.82 3.15
C TYR A 694 -12.57 -32.03 4.53
N ILE A 695 -11.78 -31.83 5.57
CA ILE A 695 -12.18 -32.03 6.96
C ILE A 695 -12.15 -30.68 7.68
N PRO A 696 -13.30 -30.10 8.06
CA PRO A 696 -13.34 -28.86 8.84
C PRO A 696 -12.57 -29.01 10.16
N THR A 697 -11.73 -28.03 10.51
CA THR A 697 -10.92 -28.09 11.73
C THR A 697 -10.78 -26.73 12.42
N SER A 698 -10.68 -26.75 13.75
CA SER A 698 -10.33 -25.60 14.58
C SER A 698 -8.84 -25.52 14.93
N ASP A 699 -8.05 -26.53 14.54
CA ASP A 699 -6.68 -26.74 15.02
C ASP A 699 -5.62 -25.97 14.20
N GLU A 700 -4.34 -26.21 14.50
CA GLU A 700 -3.14 -25.69 13.79
C GLU A 700 -2.97 -26.33 12.40
N SER A 701 -3.99 -26.25 11.53
CA SER A 701 -3.82 -26.52 10.09
C SER A 701 -3.33 -25.26 9.37
N ASN A 702 -2.43 -25.46 8.40
CA ASN A 702 -2.00 -24.44 7.44
C ASN A 702 -2.85 -24.44 6.14
N GLN A 703 -3.91 -25.26 6.06
CA GLN A 703 -4.75 -25.43 4.87
C GLN A 703 -6.11 -24.73 5.00
N TRP A 704 -6.58 -24.15 3.91
CA TRP A 704 -7.79 -23.35 3.83
C TRP A 704 -8.55 -23.61 2.52
N GLN A 705 -9.87 -23.64 2.58
CA GLN A 705 -10.72 -23.48 1.40
C GLN A 705 -11.16 -22.03 1.27
N VAL A 706 -11.21 -21.54 0.04
CA VAL A 706 -11.75 -20.20 -0.27
C VAL A 706 -12.99 -20.31 -1.16
N TRP A 707 -14.01 -19.51 -0.84
CA TRP A 707 -15.29 -19.48 -1.53
C TRP A 707 -15.73 -18.05 -1.81
N ILE A 708 -16.05 -17.74 -3.06
CA ILE A 708 -16.69 -16.48 -3.46
C ILE A 708 -18.17 -16.51 -3.03
N ASP A 709 -18.69 -15.38 -2.56
CA ASP A 709 -20.13 -15.20 -2.35
C ASP A 709 -20.88 -15.41 -3.68
N GLY A 710 -21.62 -16.51 -3.76
CA GLY A 710 -22.32 -16.89 -4.98
C GLY A 710 -23.38 -15.89 -5.45
N SER A 711 -23.81 -14.96 -4.60
CA SER A 711 -24.69 -13.86 -4.99
C SER A 711 -23.98 -12.75 -5.78
N ARG A 712 -22.63 -12.73 -5.75
CA ARG A 712 -21.77 -11.69 -6.34
C ARG A 712 -21.01 -12.16 -7.59
N LYS A 713 -21.34 -13.34 -8.14
CA LYS A 713 -20.66 -13.92 -9.32
C LYS A 713 -20.63 -12.98 -10.53
N GLY A 714 -21.73 -12.25 -10.78
CA GLY A 714 -21.78 -11.25 -11.86
C GLY A 714 -20.77 -10.11 -11.67
N ASP A 715 -20.56 -9.66 -10.43
CA ASP A 715 -19.56 -8.64 -10.12
C ASP A 715 -18.14 -9.17 -10.33
N VAL A 716 -17.89 -10.42 -9.92
CA VAL A 716 -16.60 -11.08 -10.14
C VAL A 716 -16.32 -11.27 -11.63
N THR A 717 -17.30 -11.76 -12.41
CA THR A 717 -17.19 -11.83 -13.88
C THR A 717 -16.81 -10.49 -14.45
N LYS A 718 -17.49 -9.41 -14.03
CA LYS A 718 -17.18 -8.09 -14.56
C LYS A 718 -15.76 -7.64 -14.22
N ILE A 719 -15.34 -7.78 -12.96
CA ILE A 719 -13.98 -7.39 -12.52
C ILE A 719 -12.92 -8.08 -13.40
N LEU A 720 -13.07 -9.37 -13.64
CA LEU A 720 -12.13 -10.14 -14.46
C LEU A 720 -12.19 -9.73 -15.94
N ASP A 721 -13.38 -9.60 -16.52
CA ASP A 721 -13.54 -9.14 -17.90
C ASP A 721 -12.97 -7.72 -18.10
N ASP A 722 -13.12 -6.83 -17.13
CA ASP A 722 -12.57 -5.48 -17.18
C ASP A 722 -11.04 -5.50 -17.26
N ILE A 723 -10.40 -6.39 -16.51
CA ILE A 723 -8.96 -6.61 -16.55
C ILE A 723 -8.54 -7.17 -17.92
N LEU A 724 -9.26 -8.17 -18.44
CA LEU A 724 -9.02 -8.72 -19.77
C LEU A 724 -9.17 -7.66 -20.87
N CYS A 725 -10.18 -6.79 -20.76
CA CYS A 725 -10.42 -5.68 -21.68
C CYS A 725 -9.35 -4.58 -21.56
N ALA A 726 -8.65 -4.48 -20.43
CA ALA A 726 -7.62 -3.48 -20.16
C ALA A 726 -6.20 -3.90 -20.63
N ALA A 727 -6.12 -4.93 -21.48
CA ALA A 727 -4.87 -5.35 -22.12
C ALA A 727 -4.13 -4.18 -22.81
N PRO A 728 -2.80 -4.11 -22.71
CA PRO A 728 -2.01 -3.00 -23.23
C PRO A 728 -2.12 -2.92 -24.76
N CYS A 729 -2.36 -1.72 -25.24
CA CYS A 729 -2.49 -1.43 -26.66
C CYS A 729 -1.14 -1.35 -27.37
N ARG A 730 -0.86 -2.28 -28.30
CA ARG A 730 0.39 -2.28 -29.09
C ARG A 730 0.13 -2.24 -30.59
N GLY A 731 0.86 -1.37 -31.29
CA GLY A 731 0.73 -1.18 -32.74
C GLY A 731 -0.40 -0.22 -33.14
N ASN A 732 -0.82 -0.29 -34.40
CA ASN A 732 -1.90 0.54 -34.96
C ASN A 732 -3.32 -0.02 -34.65
N ASP A 733 -3.42 -1.15 -33.93
CA ASP A 733 -4.68 -1.91 -33.76
C ASP A 733 -5.55 -1.49 -32.59
N CYS A 734 -5.05 -0.60 -31.72
CA CYS A 734 -5.91 0.05 -30.73
C CYS A 734 -6.32 1.41 -31.27
N GLY A 735 -7.55 1.47 -31.76
CA GLY A 735 -8.16 2.69 -32.28
C GLY A 735 -8.10 3.89 -31.34
N ASP A 736 -8.77 4.95 -31.74
CA ASP A 736 -8.65 6.29 -31.14
C ASP A 736 -9.22 6.44 -29.71
N TYR A 737 -9.47 5.34 -28.98
CA TYR A 737 -10.14 5.33 -27.67
C TYR A 737 -9.36 4.62 -26.55
N GLU A 738 -9.57 5.07 -25.31
CA GLU A 738 -9.10 4.49 -24.05
C GLU A 738 -10.30 4.09 -23.17
N LEU A 739 -10.31 2.86 -22.64
CA LEU A 739 -11.34 2.34 -21.74
C LEU A 739 -11.15 2.83 -20.30
N LYS A 740 -12.23 3.28 -19.68
CA LYS A 740 -12.40 3.54 -18.24
C LYS A 740 -13.56 2.67 -17.74
N SER A 741 -13.20 1.52 -17.21
CA SER A 741 -14.18 0.55 -16.75
C SER A 741 -14.97 1.03 -15.52
N ALA A 742 -16.20 0.51 -15.37
CA ALA A 742 -17.09 0.75 -14.21
C ALA A 742 -17.29 2.25 -13.94
N THR A 743 -17.23 3.05 -15.00
CA THR A 743 -17.26 4.50 -14.97
C THR A 743 -18.46 4.95 -15.79
N ASN A 744 -19.39 5.66 -15.15
CA ASN A 744 -20.54 6.26 -15.81
C ASN A 744 -20.37 7.78 -15.89
N CYS A 745 -20.02 8.28 -17.06
CA CYS A 745 -19.99 9.71 -17.33
C CYS A 745 -21.31 10.17 -17.99
N TRP A 746 -22.13 10.94 -17.29
CA TRP A 746 -23.43 11.40 -17.80
C TRP A 746 -23.67 12.87 -17.46
N ALA A 747 -24.77 13.46 -17.96
CA ALA A 747 -25.08 14.87 -17.76
C ALA A 747 -24.98 15.30 -16.28
N ASN A 748 -24.10 16.28 -16.01
CA ASN A 748 -23.74 16.80 -14.68
C ASN A 748 -22.88 15.89 -13.80
N HIS A 749 -22.47 14.73 -14.32
CA HIS A 749 -21.62 13.74 -13.67
C HIS A 749 -20.45 13.39 -14.62
N GLY A 750 -19.65 14.40 -14.94
CA GLY A 750 -18.43 14.25 -15.72
C GLY A 750 -18.60 14.11 -17.23
N ALA A 751 -19.79 14.33 -17.79
CA ALA A 751 -19.97 14.50 -19.23
C ALA A 751 -21.20 15.35 -19.56
N GLU A 752 -21.33 15.71 -20.85
CA GLU A 752 -22.54 16.27 -21.45
C GLU A 752 -23.08 15.29 -22.51
N ASP A 753 -24.38 15.04 -22.47
CA ASP A 753 -25.05 14.11 -23.40
C ASP A 753 -25.19 14.75 -24.79
N LEU A 754 -24.83 13.99 -25.83
CA LEU A 754 -24.96 14.45 -27.22
C LEU A 754 -26.25 14.00 -27.90
N ASP A 755 -26.86 12.93 -27.40
CA ASP A 755 -28.08 12.32 -27.93
C ASP A 755 -29.32 12.79 -27.13
N GLY A 756 -30.53 12.56 -27.67
CA GLY A 756 -31.81 13.18 -27.25
C GLY A 756 -32.32 12.87 -25.83
N SER A 757 -33.64 12.95 -25.60
CA SER A 757 -34.28 12.91 -24.27
C SER A 757 -33.97 11.69 -23.39
N ASP A 758 -33.43 10.64 -23.99
CA ASP A 758 -33.15 9.33 -23.42
C ASP A 758 -31.63 9.13 -23.26
N GLY A 759 -30.83 10.07 -23.78
CA GLY A 759 -29.37 10.12 -23.72
C GLY A 759 -28.60 9.12 -24.59
N GLY A 760 -29.28 8.15 -25.23
CA GLY A 760 -28.65 7.04 -25.94
C GLY A 760 -28.76 7.10 -27.47
N ALA A 761 -27.70 6.68 -28.16
CA ALA A 761 -27.62 6.47 -29.60
C ALA A 761 -28.26 5.15 -30.07
N GLY A 762 -28.71 4.30 -29.14
CA GLY A 762 -29.36 3.00 -29.40
C GLY A 762 -28.47 1.81 -29.05
N GLU A 763 -29.00 0.60 -29.28
CA GLU A 763 -28.28 -0.66 -29.10
C GLU A 763 -27.54 -1.06 -30.39
N MET A 764 -26.24 -1.34 -30.30
CA MET A 764 -25.35 -1.62 -31.43
C MET A 764 -24.08 -2.34 -30.99
N GLY A 765 -23.23 -2.76 -31.92
CA GLY A 765 -21.89 -3.27 -31.57
C GLY A 765 -20.98 -2.16 -31.03
N LEU A 766 -20.00 -2.49 -30.18
CA LEU A 766 -19.10 -1.45 -29.63
C LEU A 766 -18.35 -0.70 -30.72
N SER A 767 -17.81 -1.39 -31.73
CA SER A 767 -17.08 -0.73 -32.82
C SER A 767 -17.95 0.29 -33.55
N GLU A 768 -19.21 -0.07 -33.82
CA GLU A 768 -20.20 0.85 -34.40
C GLU A 768 -20.46 2.06 -33.50
N CYS A 769 -20.57 1.86 -32.18
CA CYS A 769 -20.71 2.95 -31.21
C CYS A 769 -19.49 3.89 -31.18
N LEU A 770 -18.28 3.34 -31.24
CA LEU A 770 -17.04 4.12 -31.29
C LEU A 770 -16.90 4.88 -32.62
N ASP A 771 -17.25 4.25 -33.74
CA ASP A 771 -17.24 4.88 -35.07
C ASP A 771 -18.25 6.04 -35.13
N LEU A 772 -19.47 5.83 -34.62
CA LEU A 772 -20.52 6.85 -34.51
C LEU A 772 -20.11 8.07 -33.67
N CYS A 773 -19.21 7.88 -32.71
CA CYS A 773 -18.61 8.96 -31.95
C CYS A 773 -17.48 9.62 -32.74
N SER A 774 -16.64 8.84 -33.42
CA SER A 774 -15.52 9.34 -34.25
C SER A 774 -15.99 10.22 -35.43
N GLU A 775 -17.18 9.96 -35.96
CA GLU A 775 -17.80 10.76 -37.02
C GLU A 775 -18.33 12.12 -36.54
N ASP A 776 -18.55 12.32 -35.23
CA ASP A 776 -19.04 13.57 -34.65
C ASP A 776 -17.93 14.30 -33.90
N SER A 777 -17.44 15.41 -34.46
CA SER A 777 -16.41 16.26 -33.86
C SER A 777 -16.72 16.79 -32.44
N ARG A 778 -17.97 16.71 -31.98
CA ARG A 778 -18.36 17.09 -30.61
C ARG A 778 -18.18 15.95 -29.62
N CYS A 779 -18.14 14.71 -30.10
CA CYS A 779 -18.03 13.53 -29.27
C CYS A 779 -16.59 13.35 -28.79
N THR A 780 -16.40 13.34 -27.48
CA THR A 780 -15.10 13.09 -26.84
C THR A 780 -14.99 11.67 -26.28
N GLY A 781 -16.08 10.89 -26.38
CA GLY A 781 -16.14 9.52 -25.90
C GLY A 781 -17.57 8.98 -25.84
N VAL A 782 -17.72 7.71 -25.48
CA VAL A 782 -19.01 7.04 -25.32
C VAL A 782 -19.10 6.38 -23.96
N VAL A 783 -20.30 6.36 -23.39
CA VAL A 783 -20.64 5.44 -22.30
C VAL A 783 -21.39 4.26 -22.90
N THR A 784 -21.08 3.06 -22.43
CA THR A 784 -21.69 1.81 -22.90
C THR A 784 -22.21 1.00 -21.73
N MET A 785 -23.42 0.45 -21.88
CA MET A 785 -23.97 -0.58 -20.99
C MET A 785 -24.20 -1.86 -21.78
N HIS A 786 -23.79 -3.01 -21.25
CA HIS A 786 -23.96 -4.29 -21.95
C HIS A 786 -25.44 -4.64 -22.13
N SER A 787 -25.84 -4.99 -23.37
CA SER A 787 -27.22 -5.33 -23.73
C SER A 787 -27.40 -6.83 -24.08
N GLY A 788 -26.29 -7.55 -24.29
CA GLY A 788 -26.29 -8.97 -24.65
C GLY A 788 -26.05 -9.22 -26.15
N GLY A 789 -25.61 -10.44 -26.48
CA GLY A 789 -25.47 -10.88 -27.87
C GLY A 789 -24.36 -10.18 -28.69
N GLY A 790 -23.36 -9.58 -28.04
CA GLY A 790 -22.32 -8.80 -28.72
C GLY A 790 -22.57 -7.28 -28.74
N ASN A 791 -23.71 -6.83 -28.19
CA ASN A 791 -24.19 -5.46 -28.31
C ASN A 791 -24.11 -4.67 -26.99
N VAL A 792 -23.99 -3.35 -27.15
CA VAL A 792 -24.02 -2.35 -26.08
C VAL A 792 -25.11 -1.32 -26.34
N ASN A 793 -25.73 -0.83 -25.28
CA ASN A 793 -26.45 0.44 -25.30
C ASN A 793 -25.42 1.56 -25.37
N CYS A 794 -25.40 2.27 -26.49
CA CYS A 794 -24.44 3.32 -26.80
C CYS A 794 -24.93 4.69 -26.35
N TYR A 795 -24.10 5.47 -25.66
CA TYR A 795 -24.42 6.83 -25.21
C TYR A 795 -23.27 7.77 -25.56
N ARG A 796 -23.41 8.62 -26.59
CA ARG A 796 -22.31 9.52 -26.99
C ARG A 796 -22.22 10.72 -26.07
N LYS A 797 -21.00 11.05 -25.67
CA LYS A 797 -20.69 12.07 -24.66
C LYS A 797 -19.72 13.11 -25.21
N SER A 798 -19.86 14.33 -24.72
CA SER A 798 -18.91 15.42 -24.92
C SER A 798 -18.37 15.91 -23.59
N ASN A 799 -17.23 16.61 -23.62
CA ASN A 799 -16.62 17.25 -22.45
C ASN A 799 -16.38 16.28 -21.28
N ILE A 800 -15.90 15.06 -21.57
CA ILE A 800 -15.68 14.05 -20.54
C ILE A 800 -14.61 14.51 -19.54
N ASP A 801 -15.01 14.69 -18.28
CA ASP A 801 -14.15 14.84 -17.12
C ASP A 801 -14.28 13.60 -16.24
N LEU A 802 -13.37 12.65 -16.46
CA LEU A 802 -13.29 11.39 -15.71
C LEU A 802 -13.25 11.56 -14.19
N GLY A 803 -12.74 12.69 -13.70
CA GLY A 803 -12.69 12.96 -12.26
C GLY A 803 -14.05 13.32 -11.65
N SER A 804 -15.09 13.50 -12.46
CA SER A 804 -16.45 13.84 -12.02
C SER A 804 -17.48 12.76 -12.39
N CYS A 805 -17.04 11.67 -13.01
CA CYS A 805 -17.90 10.55 -13.38
C CYS A 805 -18.19 9.66 -12.18
N ASP A 806 -19.35 9.01 -12.19
CA ASP A 806 -19.74 8.12 -11.12
C ASP A 806 -19.11 6.74 -11.30
N PHE A 807 -18.77 6.08 -10.20
CA PHE A 807 -18.47 4.66 -10.23
C PHE A 807 -19.78 3.88 -10.34
N TRP A 808 -19.97 3.15 -11.43
CA TRP A 808 -21.13 2.30 -11.63
C TRP A 808 -20.70 1.06 -12.39
N VAL A 809 -20.84 -0.08 -11.71
CA VAL A 809 -20.39 -1.37 -12.21
C VAL A 809 -20.99 -1.74 -13.57
N GLU A 810 -22.23 -1.36 -13.92
CA GLU A 810 -22.88 -1.82 -15.16
C GLU A 810 -22.48 -1.02 -16.43
N THR A 811 -21.65 0.02 -16.28
CA THR A 811 -21.29 0.94 -17.35
C THR A 811 -19.79 1.04 -17.55
N ASP A 812 -19.37 1.26 -18.78
CA ASP A 812 -18.00 1.64 -19.09
C ASP A 812 -17.95 2.93 -19.91
N THR A 813 -16.92 3.74 -19.69
CA THR A 813 -16.67 4.95 -20.47
C THR A 813 -15.45 4.76 -21.37
N TRP A 814 -15.62 4.97 -22.66
CA TRP A 814 -14.54 5.00 -23.65
C TRP A 814 -14.24 6.43 -24.03
N VAL A 815 -13.02 6.89 -23.81
CA VAL A 815 -12.61 8.29 -24.06
C VAL A 815 -11.70 8.35 -25.27
N GLN A 816 -11.89 9.30 -26.17
CA GLN A 816 -10.96 9.50 -27.28
C GLN A 816 -9.56 9.92 -26.79
N LYS A 817 -8.51 9.44 -27.45
CA LYS A 817 -7.09 9.69 -27.14
C LYS A 817 -6.62 11.09 -27.53
#